data_AF-M0A9S1-F1
#
_entry.id   AF-M0A9S1-F1
#
_cell.length_a   1.000
_cell.length_b   1.000
_cell.length_c   1.000
_cell.angle_alpha   90.00
_cell.angle_beta   90.00
_cell.angle_gamma   90.00
#
_symmetry.space_group_name_H-M   'P 1'
#
loop_
_entity.id
_entity.type
_entity.pdbx_description
1 polymer ?
#
loop_
_entity_poly.entity_id
_entity_poly.type
_entity_poly.pdbx_seq_one_letter_code
_entity_poly.pdbx_strand_id
1 'polypeptide(L)'
;MSNNVQRSSTTNEMDRYWDDDEVDHFITSEAYTEKKTPEQFEETHVDIDRIYADTLTPLGISGNFVTQEDVLESITASTVGGPDSDDDPDPNRIFIVRGEPGSGKSQLCEWTKYQINGFGENDDGVEDYVALHVSRSRTRMEQIINVLTEPLDVDPDVRNIQGSDPYELAEPIVGLLRGYWSNSLLTDEELSELTEKRDDETDLRNIFAENIQEYQDDLQSREENPDFKLLTRKDYRKLHLSLDIGDKLRDDKELIFPALKNQAHEYLSKNLVGDFKEQLKEYSQLYQERGIRPVLICEDLTTFSVLKEQLLDHIFELSSSHYDIVLGWTIGWEDDNIEDALNRSNAATYMEGRSEGYLTMSDEDTHEAYFLDDDVSVELTRSYLNAIKRHSDTKRESDDIANAFDGLYPFNERFIHLAYRQLNDKGSDRKTPRLLLLRVVKHCLKSTLPPYEAMKSNPFVDTPTFEVDMKYDQIYQDVSRWYGAPVEDGVGVKRGIFEAFGIKIPDSDEALVKGEYVIFDKGKGSAVLDKIQNPPTPEYEVMESDEGDDEKQEDSGIAGEGEEEEVIDVIDKPELSEEERKRQREVQEFQDWITNGEGYDSSDTLHRGAVETLERWHEPTRLGNPNASTRYVSSIYYAGGDHIPVSIQGDQQRQANVDVELEWGAEHEDLYTPMLEYGLFGMFDATDTNFDQLRAWADTNVAQFKREMRKEIEDNLKGLTIEKMLVLGQLFLINAAKGTKIEQDGISTELIFEEYNLDQPYGKPIVDEFERDSAFWEAFTNLAKSSSDISDLIEGFFLLKSNVVDYDRLAEARREVAADFDAHVDDAMMIDAGEIPDAYKVGSTRKQANTKVSTLFSRISDYATELQRLTPEEDGSHIQEDLEPVERWYDSSHTVDDLVEWFETLYNCAGTMNVTTKSSYEDAYEILTESPEEVNLMSFREDVEGFRNMDDATGTTLIARLHDFARSRHEQSAWEIYEVLDSLIDELQDQDHSTGVDLEHRIQQINEYTEYEQKRQEVIEVTEDL
;
A
#
# COMPACT_ATOMS: atom_id res chain seq x y z
N MET A 1 -43.80 14.62 -33.49
CA MET A 1 -44.48 13.30 -33.42
C MET A 1 -43.78 12.54 -32.31
N SER A 2 -44.26 12.75 -31.09
CA SER A 2 -45.05 11.77 -30.31
C SER A 2 -44.08 11.03 -29.37
N ASN A 3 -43.82 11.57 -28.17
CA ASN A 3 -44.56 11.26 -26.94
C ASN A 3 -44.96 9.77 -26.84
N ASN A 4 -44.16 9.01 -26.09
CA ASN A 4 -44.63 8.03 -25.12
C ASN A 4 -43.42 7.50 -24.33
N VAL A 5 -42.93 8.31 -23.38
CA VAL A 5 -42.37 7.72 -22.15
C VAL A 5 -43.59 7.32 -21.34
N GLN A 6 -43.75 6.01 -21.13
CA GLN A 6 -44.81 5.47 -20.28
C GLN A 6 -44.67 6.11 -18.89
N ARG A 7 -45.65 6.96 -18.55
CA ARG A 7 -45.97 7.27 -17.15
C ARG A 7 -46.32 5.94 -16.48
N SER A 8 -45.42 5.42 -15.64
CA SER A 8 -45.83 4.54 -14.55
C SER A 8 -46.68 5.38 -13.60
N SER A 9 -47.87 4.87 -13.36
CA SER A 9 -48.95 5.51 -12.63
C SER A 9 -48.87 5.10 -11.16
N THR A 10 -48.47 6.02 -10.29
CA THR A 10 -49.00 6.37 -8.95
C THR A 10 -47.92 7.16 -8.19
N THR A 11 -47.84 8.47 -8.40
CA THR A 11 -47.13 9.37 -7.48
C THR A 11 -47.99 9.52 -6.23
N ASN A 12 -47.69 8.75 -5.18
CA ASN A 12 -48.10 9.09 -3.82
C ASN A 12 -47.16 10.22 -3.35
N GLU A 13 -47.51 11.46 -3.65
CA GLU A 13 -46.84 12.61 -3.04
C GLU A 13 -47.21 12.66 -1.56
N MET A 14 -46.20 12.77 -0.70
CA MET A 14 -46.37 12.95 0.75
C MET A 14 -47.01 14.32 1.02
N ASP A 15 -48.02 14.37 1.89
CA ASP A 15 -48.64 15.63 2.29
C ASP A 15 -47.63 16.50 3.05
N ARG A 16 -47.30 17.67 2.52
CA ARG A 16 -46.39 18.65 3.13
C ARG A 16 -47.17 19.64 3.98
N TYR A 17 -46.75 19.79 5.24
CA TYR A 17 -47.32 20.74 6.21
C TYR A 17 -46.32 21.85 6.57
N TRP A 18 -45.48 22.23 5.62
CA TRP A 18 -44.48 23.30 5.74
C TRP A 18 -44.26 23.98 4.39
N ASP A 19 -43.75 25.21 4.42
CA ASP A 19 -43.35 25.96 3.23
C ASP A 19 -41.84 25.78 2.95
N ASP A 20 -41.48 25.52 1.70
CA ASP A 20 -40.08 25.30 1.29
C ASP A 20 -39.19 26.55 1.57
N ASP A 21 -39.78 27.74 1.50
CA ASP A 21 -39.10 29.02 1.80
C ASP A 21 -38.72 29.13 3.29
N GLU A 22 -39.57 28.63 4.20
CA GLU A 22 -39.30 28.62 5.65
C GLU A 22 -38.24 27.58 6.02
N VAL A 23 -38.17 26.45 5.32
CA VAL A 23 -37.09 25.46 5.49
C VAL A 23 -35.73 26.07 5.14
N ASP A 24 -35.64 26.88 4.08
CA ASP A 24 -34.41 27.58 3.71
C ASP A 24 -34.08 28.76 4.63
N HIS A 25 -35.09 29.37 5.27
CA HIS A 25 -34.93 30.45 6.25
C HIS A 25 -34.37 29.94 7.59
N PHE A 26 -34.91 28.83 8.11
CA PHE A 26 -34.47 28.27 9.40
C PHE A 26 -33.25 27.35 9.29
N ILE A 27 -33.14 26.50 8.27
CA ILE A 27 -32.01 25.57 8.12
C ILE A 27 -30.97 26.17 7.17
N THR A 28 -30.04 26.91 7.77
CA THR A 28 -28.95 27.64 7.10
C THR A 28 -27.60 26.99 7.34
N SER A 29 -26.62 27.32 6.50
CA SER A 29 -25.22 26.89 6.67
C SER A 29 -24.52 27.58 7.85
N GLU A 30 -25.04 28.69 8.34
CA GLU A 30 -24.47 29.49 9.43
C GLU A 30 -25.52 29.70 10.52
N ALA A 31 -25.08 29.69 11.79
CA ALA A 31 -25.94 30.01 12.93
C ALA A 31 -26.32 31.50 12.90
N TYR A 32 -25.33 32.36 12.64
CA TYR A 32 -25.54 33.77 12.35
C TYR A 32 -26.01 33.96 10.90
N THR A 33 -27.19 34.53 10.70
CA THR A 33 -27.66 35.02 9.40
C THR A 33 -28.40 36.33 9.61
N GLU A 34 -28.15 37.35 8.79
CA GLU A 34 -28.87 38.64 8.83
C GLU A 34 -30.40 38.51 8.71
N LYS A 35 -30.89 37.31 8.37
CA LYS A 35 -32.29 36.97 8.19
C LYS A 35 -33.00 36.55 9.47
N LYS A 36 -32.30 35.99 10.48
CA LYS A 36 -32.92 35.49 11.71
C LYS A 36 -32.96 36.56 12.79
N THR A 37 -34.11 36.76 13.43
CA THR A 37 -34.21 37.61 14.62
C THR A 37 -33.69 36.87 15.86
N PRO A 38 -33.31 37.58 16.94
CA PRO A 38 -32.94 36.95 18.21
C PRO A 38 -34.03 36.02 18.75
N GLU A 39 -35.30 36.41 18.60
CA GLU A 39 -36.47 35.59 18.98
C GLU A 39 -36.55 34.28 18.16
N GLN A 40 -36.25 34.33 16.85
CA GLN A 40 -36.22 33.15 16.00
C GLN A 40 -35.03 32.23 16.30
N PHE A 41 -33.93 32.79 16.81
CA PHE A 41 -32.79 32.01 17.28
C PHE A 41 -33.17 31.23 18.55
N GLU A 42 -33.79 31.88 19.53
CA GLU A 42 -34.28 31.28 20.78
C GLU A 42 -35.23 30.11 20.50
N GLU A 43 -36.13 30.23 19.51
CA GLU A 43 -37.03 29.14 19.12
C GLU A 43 -36.34 27.89 18.57
N THR A 44 -35.08 27.99 18.13
CA THR A 44 -34.31 26.88 17.52
C THR A 44 -33.09 26.46 18.33
N HIS A 45 -32.75 27.20 19.38
CA HIS A 45 -31.61 26.90 20.25
C HIS A 45 -31.92 25.68 21.12
N VAL A 46 -30.93 24.82 21.28
CA VAL A 46 -30.95 23.69 22.23
C VAL A 46 -29.70 23.83 23.08
N ASP A 47 -29.86 23.64 24.39
CA ASP A 47 -28.82 23.91 25.36
C ASP A 47 -27.60 23.00 25.15
N ILE A 48 -26.42 23.60 25.10
CA ILE A 48 -25.15 22.91 24.90
C ILE A 48 -24.55 22.61 26.27
N ASP A 49 -25.02 21.52 26.89
CA ASP A 49 -24.70 21.19 28.29
C ASP A 49 -23.49 20.27 28.47
N ARG A 50 -22.92 19.76 27.37
CA ARG A 50 -21.73 18.88 27.38
C ARG A 50 -20.60 19.52 26.59
N ILE A 51 -19.88 20.44 27.22
CA ILE A 51 -18.65 21.03 26.71
C ILE A 51 -17.49 20.50 27.55
N TYR A 52 -16.51 19.83 26.96
CA TYR A 52 -15.39 19.30 27.72
C TYR A 52 -14.41 20.42 28.06
N ALA A 53 -14.20 20.72 29.34
CA ALA A 53 -13.26 21.74 29.78
C ALA A 53 -11.91 21.09 30.14
N ASP A 54 -10.95 21.17 29.23
CA ASP A 54 -9.56 20.78 29.48
C ASP A 54 -8.99 21.61 30.64
N THR A 55 -9.22 22.92 30.59
CA THR A 55 -8.94 23.85 31.69
C THR A 55 -9.98 24.98 31.70
N LEU A 56 -10.54 25.30 32.85
CA LEU A 56 -11.39 26.48 33.06
C LEU A 56 -11.02 27.10 34.41
N THR A 57 -10.04 28.01 34.39
CA THR A 57 -9.43 28.58 35.59
C THR A 57 -10.38 29.39 36.47
N PRO A 58 -11.38 30.16 35.96
CA PRO A 58 -12.25 30.97 36.81
C PRO A 58 -13.11 30.12 37.76
N LEU A 59 -13.57 28.96 37.29
CA LEU A 59 -14.34 27.99 38.09
C LEU A 59 -13.46 26.90 38.74
N GLY A 60 -12.16 26.85 38.39
CA GLY A 60 -11.23 25.85 38.90
C GLY A 60 -11.51 24.42 38.40
N ILE A 61 -12.16 24.29 37.25
CA ILE A 61 -12.54 23.01 36.63
C ILE A 61 -11.46 22.61 35.62
N SER A 62 -11.06 21.33 35.63
CA SER A 62 -10.15 20.77 34.62
C SER A 62 -10.49 19.28 34.44
N GLY A 63 -10.60 18.86 33.18
CA GLY A 63 -10.91 17.48 32.79
C GLY A 63 -12.34 17.04 33.07
N ASN A 64 -13.33 17.94 33.01
CA ASN A 64 -14.75 17.63 33.22
C ASN A 64 -15.65 18.36 32.20
N PHE A 65 -16.87 17.86 32.03
CA PHE A 65 -17.90 18.54 31.23
C PHE A 65 -18.50 19.73 31.99
N VAL A 66 -18.74 20.81 31.27
CA VAL A 66 -19.38 22.06 31.72
C VAL A 66 -20.53 22.43 30.79
N THR A 67 -21.45 23.24 31.28
CA THR A 67 -22.59 23.75 30.52
C THR A 67 -22.28 25.07 29.83
N GLN A 68 -23.10 25.48 28.85
CA GLN A 68 -23.01 26.80 28.23
C GLN A 68 -23.16 27.95 29.27
N GLU A 69 -23.93 27.75 30.35
CA GLU A 69 -24.06 28.72 31.45
C GLU A 69 -22.77 28.88 32.24
N ASP A 70 -22.07 27.77 32.56
CA ASP A 70 -20.78 27.79 33.25
C ASP A 70 -19.70 28.55 32.43
N VAL A 71 -19.77 28.42 31.09
CA VAL A 71 -18.90 29.15 30.17
C VAL A 71 -19.20 30.65 30.19
N LEU A 72 -20.48 31.03 30.16
CA LEU A 72 -20.91 32.43 30.27
C LEU A 72 -20.51 33.05 31.61
N GLU A 73 -20.71 32.34 32.73
CA GLU A 73 -20.29 32.78 34.06
C GLU A 73 -18.78 32.99 34.11
N SER A 74 -18.01 32.07 33.52
CA SER A 74 -16.54 32.18 33.46
C SER A 74 -16.05 33.38 32.65
N ILE A 75 -16.70 33.67 31.53
CA ILE A 75 -16.40 34.83 30.68
C ILE A 75 -16.72 36.13 31.43
N THR A 76 -17.87 36.19 32.12
CA THR A 76 -18.35 37.38 32.83
C THR A 76 -17.83 37.52 34.28
N ALA A 77 -16.97 36.60 34.73
CA ALA A 77 -16.35 36.63 36.06
C ALA A 77 -15.21 37.66 36.22
N SER A 78 -14.91 38.46 35.19
CA SER A 78 -13.82 39.44 35.22
C SER A 78 -14.12 40.70 36.01
N THR A 79 -13.05 41.34 36.46
CA THR A 79 -13.06 42.68 37.02
C THR A 79 -13.03 43.71 35.90
N VAL A 80 -14.12 44.49 35.77
CA VAL A 80 -14.29 45.52 34.72
C VAL A 80 -13.33 46.70 34.91
N GLY A 81 -13.03 47.08 36.16
CA GLY A 81 -12.05 48.12 36.48
C GLY A 81 -12.35 49.48 35.85
N GLY A 82 -13.50 50.06 36.18
CA GLY A 82 -13.99 51.34 35.66
C GLY A 82 -13.45 52.58 36.41
N PRO A 83 -13.77 53.80 35.94
CA PRO A 83 -13.28 55.05 36.54
C PRO A 83 -13.71 55.28 38.01
N ASP A 84 -14.71 54.54 38.49
CA ASP A 84 -15.25 54.58 39.84
C ASP A 84 -14.91 53.33 40.70
N SER A 85 -14.10 52.37 40.20
CA SER A 85 -13.71 51.16 40.97
C SER A 85 -12.30 51.27 41.58
N ASP A 86 -12.13 50.73 42.79
CA ASP A 86 -10.84 50.67 43.49
C ASP A 86 -9.95 49.48 43.04
N ASP A 87 -10.51 48.54 42.28
CA ASP A 87 -9.81 47.35 41.77
C ASP A 87 -9.26 47.60 40.36
N ASP A 88 -8.04 47.12 40.10
CA ASP A 88 -7.43 47.18 38.77
C ASP A 88 -8.20 46.24 37.82
N PRO A 89 -8.50 46.66 36.57
CA PRO A 89 -9.14 45.79 35.58
C PRO A 89 -8.27 44.56 35.30
N ASP A 90 -8.93 43.43 35.09
CA ASP A 90 -8.20 42.23 34.68
C ASP A 90 -7.55 42.41 33.31
N PRO A 91 -6.36 41.82 33.08
CA PRO A 91 -5.73 41.77 31.76
C PRO A 91 -6.60 41.01 30.74
N ASN A 92 -6.10 40.83 29.51
CA ASN A 92 -6.78 40.00 28.52
C ASN A 92 -6.99 38.58 29.04
N ARG A 93 -8.24 38.10 29.00
CA ARG A 93 -8.63 36.74 29.38
C ARG A 93 -9.04 35.98 28.13
N ILE A 94 -8.47 34.80 27.92
CA ILE A 94 -8.62 34.06 26.65
C ILE A 94 -9.35 32.74 26.90
N PHE A 95 -10.43 32.53 26.15
CA PHE A 95 -11.22 31.31 26.13
C PHE A 95 -11.14 30.71 24.72
N ILE A 96 -10.60 29.50 24.60
CA ILE A 96 -10.47 28.77 23.34
C ILE A 96 -11.58 27.72 23.29
N VAL A 97 -12.36 27.71 22.21
CA VAL A 97 -13.43 26.75 21.94
C VAL A 97 -13.07 25.93 20.71
N ARG A 98 -12.60 24.71 20.91
CA ARG A 98 -12.14 23.79 19.88
C ARG A 98 -13.23 22.78 19.51
N GLY A 99 -13.33 22.44 18.23
CA GLY A 99 -14.20 21.34 17.78
C GLY A 99 -14.31 21.21 16.26
N GLU A 100 -14.93 20.14 15.78
CA GLU A 100 -15.18 19.88 14.35
C GLU A 100 -16.06 20.96 13.68
N PRO A 101 -15.98 21.13 12.35
CA PRO A 101 -16.91 22.01 11.62
C PRO A 101 -18.36 21.59 11.85
N GLY A 102 -19.18 22.50 12.39
CA GLY A 102 -20.60 22.23 12.63
C GLY A 102 -20.93 21.58 13.98
N SER A 103 -19.96 21.39 14.87
CA SER A 103 -20.14 20.81 16.22
C SER A 103 -20.98 21.66 17.20
N GLY A 104 -21.39 22.88 16.82
CA GLY A 104 -22.16 23.79 17.67
C GLY A 104 -21.40 25.03 18.13
N LYS A 105 -20.12 25.20 17.78
CA LYS A 105 -19.31 26.40 18.14
C LYS A 105 -20.00 27.73 17.81
N SER A 106 -20.53 27.83 16.59
CA SER A 106 -21.26 29.00 16.10
C SER A 106 -22.52 29.29 16.90
N GLN A 107 -23.24 28.23 17.31
CA GLN A 107 -24.44 28.33 18.15
C GLN A 107 -24.06 28.85 19.55
N LEU A 108 -23.00 28.30 20.15
CA LEU A 108 -22.50 28.75 21.45
C LEU A 108 -22.04 30.22 21.42
N CYS A 109 -21.33 30.64 20.37
CA CYS A 109 -20.85 32.01 20.20
C CYS A 109 -22.01 33.02 20.04
N GLU A 110 -23.01 32.67 19.21
CA GLU A 110 -24.18 33.53 19.00
C GLU A 110 -25.08 33.58 20.24
N TRP A 111 -25.26 32.46 20.94
CA TRP A 111 -25.96 32.41 22.23
C TRP A 111 -25.26 33.30 23.27
N THR A 112 -23.93 33.18 23.42
CA THR A 112 -23.14 33.99 24.37
C THR A 112 -23.30 35.49 24.09
N LYS A 113 -23.29 35.88 22.81
CA LYS A 113 -23.54 37.26 22.39
C LYS A 113 -24.93 37.75 22.80
N TYR A 114 -25.98 36.95 22.60
CA TYR A 114 -27.34 37.33 22.99
C TYR A 114 -27.53 37.39 24.49
N GLN A 115 -26.89 36.52 25.27
CA GLN A 115 -26.94 36.61 26.74
C GLN A 115 -26.24 37.87 27.27
N ILE A 116 -25.11 38.26 26.68
CA ILE A 116 -24.39 39.47 27.08
C ILE A 116 -25.16 40.74 26.69
N ASN A 117 -25.68 40.81 25.46
CA ASN A 117 -26.35 42.02 24.96
C ASN A 117 -27.87 42.07 25.25
N GLY A 118 -28.49 40.96 25.67
CA GLY A 118 -29.94 40.77 25.84
C GLY A 118 -30.66 40.30 24.56
N PHE A 119 -31.75 39.52 24.71
CA PHE A 119 -32.64 39.16 23.61
C PHE A 119 -33.60 40.32 23.26
N GLY A 120 -33.08 41.32 22.55
CA GLY A 120 -33.88 42.43 22.01
C GLY A 120 -34.10 43.60 22.98
N GLU A 121 -35.05 44.49 22.67
CA GLU A 121 -35.20 45.79 23.35
C GLU A 121 -35.70 45.73 24.81
N ASN A 122 -36.10 44.56 25.31
CA ASN A 122 -36.78 44.40 26.61
C ASN A 122 -36.01 43.51 27.61
N ASP A 123 -34.83 43.01 27.25
CA ASP A 123 -34.01 42.16 28.10
C ASP A 123 -32.72 42.91 28.43
N ASP A 124 -32.55 43.24 29.71
CA ASP A 124 -31.36 43.91 30.22
C ASP A 124 -30.28 42.83 30.35
N GLY A 125 -29.42 42.67 29.32
CA GLY A 125 -28.31 41.70 29.30
C GLY A 125 -27.32 41.89 30.46
N VAL A 126 -26.11 41.32 30.35
CA VAL A 126 -25.13 41.42 31.45
C VAL A 126 -24.65 42.86 31.62
N GLU A 127 -25.00 43.48 32.76
CA GLU A 127 -24.57 44.83 33.12
C GLU A 127 -23.04 44.96 33.03
N ASP A 128 -22.56 46.07 32.48
CA ASP A 128 -21.14 46.42 32.30
C ASP A 128 -20.36 45.61 31.25
N TYR A 129 -21.00 44.72 30.48
CA TYR A 129 -20.39 43.95 29.38
C TYR A 129 -21.00 44.27 28.01
N VAL A 130 -20.21 44.17 26.94
CA VAL A 130 -20.68 44.27 25.56
C VAL A 130 -20.05 43.19 24.70
N ALA A 131 -20.87 42.40 24.01
CA ALA A 131 -20.39 41.36 23.09
C ALA A 131 -20.13 41.91 21.68
N LEU A 132 -18.88 41.80 21.25
CA LEU A 132 -18.37 42.15 19.93
C LEU A 132 -18.22 40.86 19.10
N HIS A 133 -19.28 40.48 18.39
CA HIS A 133 -19.28 39.22 17.63
C HIS A 133 -18.79 39.40 16.18
N VAL A 134 -17.67 38.75 15.87
CA VAL A 134 -17.15 38.57 14.51
C VAL A 134 -17.53 37.17 14.01
N SER A 135 -18.60 37.13 13.21
CA SER A 135 -19.12 35.90 12.61
C SER A 135 -18.36 35.49 11.35
N ARG A 136 -18.54 34.23 10.93
CA ARG A 136 -17.86 33.65 9.76
C ARG A 136 -18.10 34.37 8.43
N SER A 137 -19.24 35.07 8.29
CA SER A 137 -19.61 35.86 7.10
C SER A 137 -19.10 37.30 7.12
N ARG A 138 -18.55 37.78 8.24
CA ARG A 138 -18.00 39.14 8.41
C ARG A 138 -16.48 39.14 8.27
N THR A 139 -16.00 38.82 7.07
CA THR A 139 -14.57 38.63 6.78
C THR A 139 -13.83 39.91 6.39
N ARG A 140 -14.57 41.00 6.10
CA ARG A 140 -13.97 42.25 5.64
C ARG A 140 -13.42 43.04 6.82
N MET A 141 -12.22 43.59 6.67
CA MET A 141 -11.60 44.44 7.71
C MET A 141 -12.48 45.61 8.14
N GLU A 142 -13.18 46.25 7.19
CA GLU A 142 -14.16 47.30 7.50
C GLU A 142 -15.30 46.79 8.39
N GLN A 143 -15.80 45.57 8.16
CA GLN A 143 -16.86 44.98 8.98
C GLN A 143 -16.37 44.62 10.38
N ILE A 144 -15.14 44.09 10.50
CA ILE A 144 -14.53 43.76 11.79
C ILE A 144 -14.30 45.04 12.60
N ILE A 145 -13.74 46.09 11.98
CA ILE A 145 -13.49 47.36 12.65
C ILE A 145 -14.83 48.04 12.99
N ASN A 146 -15.83 48.00 12.10
CA ASN A 146 -17.18 48.47 12.42
C ASN A 146 -17.75 47.76 13.66
N VAL A 147 -17.59 46.44 13.79
CA VAL A 147 -18.03 45.71 15.00
C VAL A 147 -17.32 46.24 16.26
N LEU A 148 -16.04 46.58 16.15
CA LEU A 148 -15.25 47.12 17.26
C LEU A 148 -15.56 48.61 17.57
N THR A 149 -16.00 49.39 16.58
CA THR A 149 -16.22 50.84 16.73
C THR A 149 -17.68 51.26 16.84
N GLU A 150 -18.64 50.42 16.41
CA GLU A 150 -20.08 50.69 16.45
C GLU A 150 -20.58 50.98 17.88
N PRO A 151 -20.23 50.19 18.91
CA PRO A 151 -20.61 50.52 20.30
C PRO A 151 -19.91 51.76 20.85
N LEU A 152 -18.80 52.17 20.23
CA LEU A 152 -18.02 53.35 20.60
C LEU A 152 -18.48 54.63 19.88
N ASP A 153 -19.32 54.55 18.84
CA ASP A 153 -19.74 55.68 17.99
C ASP A 153 -18.53 56.43 17.39
N VAL A 154 -17.53 55.67 16.90
CA VAL A 154 -16.29 56.19 16.29
C VAL A 154 -16.26 55.81 14.79
N ASP A 155 -16.03 56.80 13.92
CA ASP A 155 -15.82 56.56 12.49
C ASP A 155 -14.49 55.82 12.26
N PRO A 156 -14.49 54.66 11.56
CA PRO A 156 -13.28 53.89 11.32
C PRO A 156 -12.44 54.50 10.17
N ASP A 157 -11.12 54.65 10.38
CA ASP A 157 -10.17 55.10 9.34
C ASP A 157 -9.51 53.87 8.69
N VAL A 158 -10.15 53.30 7.65
CA VAL A 158 -9.71 52.05 6.99
C VAL A 158 -9.49 52.27 5.50
N ARG A 159 -8.32 51.84 4.98
CA ARG A 159 -8.08 51.80 3.53
C ARG A 159 -8.45 50.42 2.98
N ASN A 160 -9.36 50.39 2.02
CA ASN A 160 -9.87 49.14 1.46
C ASN A 160 -8.89 48.55 0.42
N ILE A 161 -8.61 47.24 0.49
CA ILE A 161 -7.80 46.54 -0.54
C ILE A 161 -8.56 46.51 -1.88
N GLN A 162 -9.90 46.42 -1.82
CA GLN A 162 -10.74 46.29 -3.01
C GLN A 162 -10.71 47.59 -3.84
N GLY A 163 -10.25 47.49 -5.09
CA GLY A 163 -10.15 48.61 -6.03
C GLY A 163 -8.79 49.32 -6.08
N SER A 164 -7.81 48.86 -5.31
CA SER A 164 -6.40 49.28 -5.43
C SER A 164 -5.67 48.40 -6.44
N ASP A 165 -4.76 48.98 -7.24
CA ASP A 165 -3.96 48.23 -8.22
C ASP A 165 -3.00 47.25 -7.49
N PRO A 166 -3.08 45.93 -7.74
CA PRO A 166 -2.19 44.94 -7.12
C PRO A 166 -0.70 45.26 -7.31
N TYR A 167 -0.34 45.83 -8.45
CA TYR A 167 1.05 46.21 -8.74
C TYR A 167 1.53 47.42 -7.93
N GLU A 168 0.63 48.36 -7.62
CA GLU A 168 0.92 49.52 -6.76
C GLU A 168 1.02 49.11 -5.28
N LEU A 169 0.34 48.03 -4.86
CA LEU A 169 0.46 47.45 -3.53
C LEU A 169 1.72 46.58 -3.37
N ALA A 170 2.12 45.85 -4.41
CA ALA A 170 3.28 44.96 -4.40
C ALA A 170 4.64 45.68 -4.48
N GLU A 171 4.73 46.79 -5.23
CA GLU A 171 5.99 47.52 -5.44
C GLU A 171 6.64 48.07 -4.16
N PRO A 172 5.89 48.66 -3.21
CA PRO A 172 6.45 49.13 -1.95
C PRO A 172 6.92 47.99 -1.02
N ILE A 173 6.26 46.82 -1.05
CA ILE A 173 6.66 45.62 -0.29
C ILE A 173 8.07 45.18 -0.72
N VAL A 174 8.26 45.02 -2.03
CA VAL A 174 9.55 44.62 -2.62
C VAL A 174 10.64 45.65 -2.33
N GLY A 175 10.30 46.95 -2.37
CA GLY A 175 11.22 48.04 -2.05
C GLY A 175 11.73 48.02 -0.60
N LEU A 176 10.91 47.61 0.37
CA LEU A 176 11.27 47.53 1.78
C LEU A 176 12.04 46.27 2.15
N LEU A 177 11.68 45.12 1.56
CA LEU A 177 12.45 43.89 1.66
C LEU A 177 13.90 44.13 1.22
N ARG A 178 14.10 44.94 0.16
CA ARG A 178 15.44 45.37 -0.27
C ARG A 178 16.21 46.15 0.79
N GLY A 179 15.52 47.00 1.56
CA GLY A 179 16.14 47.84 2.59
C GLY A 179 16.53 47.07 3.85
N TYR A 180 15.67 46.18 4.33
CA TYR A 180 15.87 45.47 5.60
C TYR A 180 16.90 44.34 5.53
N TRP A 181 16.95 43.60 4.43
CA TRP A 181 17.79 42.40 4.33
C TRP A 181 19.22 42.65 3.89
N SER A 182 19.52 43.87 3.42
CA SER A 182 20.88 44.35 3.14
C SER A 182 21.84 44.26 4.35
N ASN A 183 21.35 43.95 5.56
CA ASN A 183 22.16 43.97 6.78
C ASN A 183 22.15 42.71 7.67
N SER A 184 21.49 41.58 7.33
CA SER A 184 21.57 40.40 8.24
C SER A 184 21.31 38.99 7.70
N LEU A 185 20.53 38.77 6.63
CA LEU A 185 20.12 37.40 6.21
C LEU A 185 20.59 37.01 4.80
N LEU A 186 20.58 37.95 3.84
CA LEU A 186 20.94 37.72 2.44
C LEU A 186 22.02 38.73 2.02
N THR A 187 22.85 38.36 1.05
CA THR A 187 23.81 39.30 0.45
C THR A 187 23.11 40.25 -0.53
N ASP A 188 23.71 41.42 -0.79
CA ASP A 188 23.18 42.39 -1.76
C ASP A 188 23.00 41.80 -3.17
N GLU A 189 23.83 40.83 -3.55
CA GLU A 189 23.72 40.11 -4.84
C GLU A 189 22.49 39.18 -4.86
N GLU A 190 22.29 38.34 -3.84
CA GLU A 190 21.14 37.44 -3.71
C GLU A 190 19.80 38.21 -3.63
N LEU A 191 19.82 39.36 -2.97
CA LEU A 191 18.67 40.24 -2.81
C LEU A 191 18.34 41.00 -4.11
N SER A 192 19.36 41.37 -4.88
CA SER A 192 19.17 41.91 -6.22
C SER A 192 18.52 40.86 -7.12
N GLU A 193 18.97 39.60 -7.05
CA GLU A 193 18.49 38.51 -7.90
C GLU A 193 17.02 38.12 -7.62
N LEU A 194 16.60 38.18 -6.35
CA LEU A 194 15.20 37.92 -5.92
C LEU A 194 14.19 38.97 -6.38
N THR A 195 14.66 40.19 -6.66
CA THR A 195 13.81 41.36 -6.89
C THR A 195 14.02 41.99 -8.26
N GLU A 196 14.90 41.43 -9.09
CA GLU A 196 15.14 41.87 -10.46
C GLU A 196 13.94 41.49 -11.34
N LYS A 197 13.56 42.38 -12.26
CA LYS A 197 12.45 42.13 -13.17
C LYS A 197 12.86 41.04 -14.15
N ARG A 198 12.08 39.98 -14.23
CA ARG A 198 12.30 38.87 -15.16
C ARG A 198 11.19 38.86 -16.21
N ASP A 199 11.56 38.43 -17.42
CA ASP A 199 10.64 38.38 -18.56
C ASP A 199 9.66 37.19 -18.49
N ASP A 200 9.85 36.27 -17.55
CA ASP A 200 9.04 35.05 -17.35
C ASP A 200 8.01 35.18 -16.22
N GLU A 201 7.80 36.39 -15.70
CA GLU A 201 6.85 36.71 -14.62
C GLU A 201 7.13 36.00 -13.27
N THR A 202 8.31 35.40 -13.08
CA THR A 202 8.67 34.67 -11.84
C THR A 202 9.33 35.52 -10.75
N ASP A 203 9.28 36.85 -10.86
CA ASP A 203 9.81 37.76 -9.83
C ASP A 203 8.84 37.98 -8.67
N LEU A 204 9.38 38.28 -7.48
CA LEU A 204 8.59 38.51 -6.26
C LEU A 204 7.49 39.57 -6.43
N ARG A 205 7.70 40.58 -7.29
CA ARG A 205 6.70 41.61 -7.55
C ARG A 205 5.48 41.06 -8.29
N ASN A 206 5.71 40.25 -9.31
CA ASN A 206 4.64 39.62 -10.10
C ASN A 206 3.89 38.58 -9.25
N ILE A 207 4.61 37.77 -8.46
CA ILE A 207 4.01 36.79 -7.55
C ILE A 207 3.13 37.46 -6.49
N PHE A 208 3.59 38.56 -5.87
CA PHE A 208 2.76 39.31 -4.93
C PHE A 208 1.55 39.97 -5.60
N ALA A 209 1.72 40.51 -6.81
CA ALA A 209 0.61 41.10 -7.55
C ALA A 209 -0.44 40.05 -7.97
N GLU A 210 -0.01 38.87 -8.41
CA GLU A 210 -0.87 37.75 -8.79
C GLU A 210 -1.64 37.22 -7.57
N ASN A 211 -0.97 36.98 -6.45
CA ASN A 211 -1.62 36.49 -5.21
C ASN A 211 -2.58 37.55 -4.61
N ILE A 212 -2.27 38.84 -4.72
CA ILE A 212 -3.19 39.92 -4.32
C ILE A 212 -4.41 39.99 -5.24
N GLN A 213 -4.22 39.79 -6.55
CA GLN A 213 -5.30 39.77 -7.53
C GLN A 213 -6.22 38.55 -7.32
N GLU A 214 -5.66 37.36 -7.12
CA GLU A 214 -6.40 36.13 -6.81
C GLU A 214 -7.27 36.33 -5.57
N TYR A 215 -6.70 36.88 -4.49
CA TYR A 215 -7.47 37.23 -3.29
C TYR A 215 -8.57 38.27 -3.54
N GLN A 216 -8.31 39.30 -4.35
CA GLN A 216 -9.33 40.30 -4.72
C GLN A 216 -10.48 39.69 -5.53
N ASP A 217 -10.19 38.69 -6.36
CA ASP A 217 -11.17 37.97 -7.18
C ASP A 217 -11.96 36.95 -6.34
N ASP A 218 -11.31 36.24 -5.42
CA ASP A 218 -11.96 35.34 -4.48
C ASP A 218 -12.87 36.08 -3.49
N LEU A 219 -12.46 37.27 -3.03
CA LEU A 219 -13.33 38.15 -2.23
C LEU A 219 -14.60 38.61 -2.98
N GLN A 220 -14.64 38.49 -4.31
CA GLN A 220 -15.82 38.82 -5.12
C GLN A 220 -16.74 37.61 -5.34
N SER A 221 -16.25 36.37 -5.19
CA SER A 221 -16.97 35.15 -5.59
C SER A 221 -18.03 34.66 -4.57
N ARG A 222 -18.12 35.26 -3.36
CA ARG A 222 -19.14 35.01 -2.31
C ARG A 222 -19.26 33.57 -1.77
N GLU A 223 -18.60 32.57 -2.34
CA GLU A 223 -18.81 31.16 -1.98
C GLU A 223 -17.78 30.56 -1.02
N GLU A 224 -16.59 31.17 -0.82
CA GLU A 224 -15.59 30.69 0.15
C GLU A 224 -14.86 31.87 0.83
N ASN A 225 -14.34 31.64 2.04
CA ASN A 225 -13.45 32.58 2.76
C ASN A 225 -12.01 32.36 2.28
N PRO A 226 -11.46 33.17 1.35
CA PRO A 226 -10.13 32.90 0.82
C PRO A 226 -9.04 33.13 1.86
N ASP A 227 -8.20 32.12 2.05
CA ASP A 227 -7.00 32.20 2.87
C ASP A 227 -5.96 33.09 2.16
N PHE A 228 -5.70 34.27 2.70
CA PHE A 228 -4.81 35.25 2.09
C PHE A 228 -3.35 34.86 2.32
N LYS A 229 -2.73 34.21 1.33
CA LYS A 229 -1.31 33.87 1.37
C LYS A 229 -0.56 34.69 0.33
N LEU A 230 0.06 35.79 0.76
CA LEU A 230 0.98 36.60 -0.06
C LEU A 230 2.09 35.76 -0.71
N LEU A 231 2.55 34.71 -0.04
CA LEU A 231 3.56 33.79 -0.55
C LEU A 231 3.26 32.36 -0.09
N THR A 232 3.05 31.44 -1.03
CA THR A 232 2.89 30.02 -0.70
C THR A 232 4.21 29.25 -0.79
N ARG A 233 4.27 28.05 -0.20
CA ARG A 233 5.42 27.13 -0.36
C ARG A 233 5.63 26.75 -1.84
N LYS A 234 4.57 26.73 -2.65
CA LYS A 234 4.62 26.46 -4.10
C LYS A 234 5.24 27.64 -4.85
N ASP A 235 4.91 28.87 -4.48
CA ASP A 235 5.49 30.08 -5.08
C ASP A 235 6.95 30.25 -4.70
N TYR A 236 7.28 30.00 -3.43
CA TYR A 236 8.68 29.95 -2.98
C TYR A 236 9.48 28.87 -3.70
N ARG A 237 8.87 27.70 -3.98
CA ARG A 237 9.51 26.65 -4.79
C ARG A 237 9.70 27.08 -6.25
N LYS A 238 8.74 27.77 -6.86
CA LYS A 238 8.87 28.34 -8.22
C LYS A 238 9.99 29.38 -8.29
N LEU A 239 10.01 30.32 -7.33
CA LEU A 239 11.10 31.30 -7.15
C LEU A 239 12.45 30.59 -7.01
N HIS A 240 12.54 29.60 -6.11
CA HIS A 240 13.76 28.82 -5.88
C HIS A 240 14.24 28.05 -7.12
N LEU A 241 13.33 27.51 -7.94
CA LEU A 241 13.70 26.80 -9.18
C LEU A 241 14.17 27.74 -10.30
N SER A 242 13.83 29.04 -10.20
CA SER A 242 14.17 30.06 -11.19
C SER A 242 15.45 30.85 -10.84
N LEU A 243 16.02 30.70 -9.64
CA LEU A 243 17.22 31.42 -9.19
C LEU A 243 18.50 30.64 -9.55
N ASP A 244 19.51 31.34 -10.04
CA ASP A 244 20.76 30.76 -10.57
C ASP A 244 21.92 31.07 -9.59
N ILE A 245 21.88 30.39 -8.43
CA ILE A 245 22.95 30.18 -7.42
C ILE A 245 23.00 31.14 -6.20
N GLY A 246 22.86 30.52 -5.02
CA GLY A 246 23.48 30.93 -3.75
C GLY A 246 23.35 29.79 -2.71
N ASP A 247 24.47 29.27 -2.18
CA ASP A 247 24.48 28.12 -1.25
C ASP A 247 23.62 28.35 0.01
N LYS A 248 23.43 29.60 0.44
CA LYS A 248 22.61 29.96 1.62
C LYS A 248 21.10 29.82 1.41
N LEU A 249 20.59 30.14 0.22
CA LEU A 249 19.17 29.95 -0.13
C LEU A 249 18.80 28.46 -0.25
N ARG A 250 19.79 27.59 -0.50
CA ARG A 250 19.64 26.12 -0.51
C ARG A 250 19.73 25.50 0.88
N ASP A 251 20.65 25.97 1.72
CA ASP A 251 20.94 25.34 3.01
C ASP A 251 20.04 25.84 4.17
N ASP A 252 19.55 27.08 4.14
CA ASP A 252 18.74 27.70 5.22
C ASP A 252 17.24 27.86 4.84
N LYS A 253 16.70 26.95 4.02
CA LYS A 253 15.32 26.97 3.49
C LYS A 253 14.25 27.13 4.59
N GLU A 254 14.48 26.55 5.76
CA GLU A 254 13.54 26.56 6.89
C GLU A 254 13.48 27.91 7.63
N LEU A 255 14.49 28.78 7.47
CA LEU A 255 14.56 30.09 8.14
C LEU A 255 14.13 31.26 7.23
N ILE A 256 14.41 31.16 5.93
CA ILE A 256 14.22 32.28 4.99
C ILE A 256 12.74 32.40 4.56
N PHE A 257 12.04 31.29 4.35
CA PHE A 257 10.62 31.31 3.94
C PHE A 257 9.70 31.96 4.99
N PRO A 258 9.77 31.58 6.29
CA PRO A 258 8.97 32.24 7.33
C PRO A 258 9.32 33.73 7.48
N ALA A 259 10.61 34.09 7.39
CA ALA A 259 11.03 35.49 7.46
C ALA A 259 10.51 36.34 6.28
N LEU A 260 10.48 35.79 5.05
CA LEU A 260 9.94 36.45 3.85
C LEU A 260 8.42 36.65 3.96
N LYS A 261 7.72 35.61 4.42
CA LYS A 261 6.27 35.61 4.62
C LYS A 261 5.83 36.66 5.64
N ASN A 262 6.44 36.66 6.84
CA ASN A 262 6.03 37.52 7.95
C ASN A 262 6.31 39.00 7.65
N GLN A 263 7.44 39.31 7.02
CA GLN A 263 7.80 40.69 6.70
C GLN A 263 6.88 41.30 5.61
N ALA A 264 6.46 40.48 4.64
CA ALA A 264 5.50 40.89 3.62
C ALA A 264 4.10 41.13 4.24
N HIS A 265 3.66 40.25 5.14
CA HIS A 265 2.39 40.39 5.88
C HIS A 265 2.37 41.62 6.79
N GLU A 266 3.43 41.84 7.57
CA GLU A 266 3.53 42.98 8.49
C GLU A 266 3.41 44.33 7.74
N TYR A 267 4.03 44.42 6.55
CA TYR A 267 3.96 45.63 5.74
C TYR A 267 2.55 45.89 5.19
N LEU A 268 1.92 44.84 4.66
CA LEU A 268 0.59 44.96 4.07
C LEU A 268 -0.44 45.35 5.15
N SER A 269 -0.35 44.77 6.35
CA SER A 269 -1.20 45.16 7.47
C SER A 269 -0.99 46.63 7.90
N LYS A 270 0.27 47.05 8.08
CA LYS A 270 0.61 48.45 8.45
C LYS A 270 0.11 49.49 7.44
N ASN A 271 0.07 49.14 6.15
CA ASN A 271 -0.37 50.06 5.10
C ASN A 271 -1.88 50.11 4.87
N LEU A 272 -2.61 49.06 5.24
CA LEU A 272 -4.06 48.96 5.02
C LEU A 272 -4.87 49.53 6.19
N VAL A 273 -4.44 49.25 7.42
CA VAL A 273 -5.21 49.58 8.63
C VAL A 273 -4.43 50.53 9.56
N GLY A 274 -3.11 50.64 9.39
CA GLY A 274 -2.23 51.27 10.38
C GLY A 274 -1.76 50.24 11.42
N ASP A 275 -1.35 50.69 12.60
CA ASP A 275 -1.00 49.78 13.70
C ASP A 275 -2.30 49.28 14.37
N PHE A 276 -2.88 48.21 13.83
CA PHE A 276 -4.13 47.61 14.34
C PHE A 276 -4.05 47.23 15.82
N LYS A 277 -2.85 46.90 16.31
CA LYS A 277 -2.60 46.62 17.73
C LYS A 277 -2.70 47.89 18.59
N GLU A 278 -2.22 49.02 18.07
CA GLU A 278 -2.38 50.32 18.71
C GLU A 278 -3.86 50.71 18.77
N GLN A 279 -4.61 50.48 17.69
CA GLN A 279 -6.07 50.73 17.65
C GLN A 279 -6.85 49.88 18.64
N LEU A 280 -6.59 48.56 18.74
CA LEU A 280 -7.25 47.70 19.74
C LEU A 280 -6.97 48.16 21.18
N LYS A 281 -5.77 48.67 21.43
CA LYS A 281 -5.38 49.24 22.72
C LYS A 281 -6.08 50.58 23.00
N GLU A 282 -6.20 51.45 21.99
CA GLU A 282 -6.97 52.70 22.08
C GLU A 282 -8.46 52.41 22.35
N TYR A 283 -9.06 51.46 21.62
CA TYR A 283 -10.45 51.05 21.83
C TYR A 283 -10.66 50.45 23.23
N SER A 284 -9.72 49.64 23.71
CA SER A 284 -9.78 49.08 25.07
C SER A 284 -9.81 50.17 26.13
N GLN A 285 -9.00 51.23 25.96
CA GLN A 285 -9.01 52.38 26.86
C GLN A 285 -10.35 53.14 26.79
N LEU A 286 -10.92 53.32 25.60
CA LEU A 286 -12.22 53.97 25.44
C LEU A 286 -13.37 53.18 26.08
N TYR A 287 -13.35 51.86 25.99
CA TYR A 287 -14.30 50.99 26.69
C TYR A 287 -14.15 51.10 28.21
N GLN A 288 -12.91 51.10 28.70
CA GLN A 288 -12.61 51.27 30.12
C GLN A 288 -13.06 52.64 30.65
N GLU A 289 -12.88 53.72 29.88
CA GLU A 289 -13.36 55.07 30.22
C GLU A 289 -14.89 55.13 30.35
N ARG A 290 -15.62 54.25 29.66
CA ARG A 290 -17.07 54.09 29.76
C ARG A 290 -17.50 53.12 30.87
N GLY A 291 -16.55 52.47 31.55
CA GLY A 291 -16.83 51.44 32.55
C GLY A 291 -17.41 50.17 31.96
N ILE A 292 -17.13 49.87 30.69
CA ILE A 292 -17.65 48.70 29.97
C ILE A 292 -16.49 47.76 29.66
N ARG A 293 -16.70 46.45 29.85
CA ARG A 293 -15.75 45.41 29.43
C ARG A 293 -16.17 44.78 28.10
N PRO A 294 -15.33 44.89 27.06
CA PRO A 294 -15.63 44.31 25.75
C PRO A 294 -15.32 42.80 25.72
N VAL A 295 -16.31 42.00 25.31
CA VAL A 295 -16.16 40.56 25.03
C VAL A 295 -16.03 40.35 23.53
N LEU A 296 -14.81 40.06 23.05
CA LEU A 296 -14.54 39.80 21.64
C LEU A 296 -14.79 38.32 21.33
N ILE A 297 -15.85 38.05 20.57
CA ILE A 297 -16.22 36.69 20.16
C ILE A 297 -15.82 36.51 18.70
N CYS A 298 -14.84 35.64 18.47
CA CYS A 298 -14.36 35.24 17.16
C CYS A 298 -14.84 33.81 16.88
N GLU A 299 -15.91 33.67 16.08
CA GLU A 299 -16.59 32.37 15.84
C GLU A 299 -15.66 31.30 15.26
N ASP A 300 -14.75 31.70 14.39
CA ASP A 300 -13.79 30.82 13.73
C ASP A 300 -12.55 31.63 13.33
N LEU A 301 -11.39 31.30 13.92
CA LEU A 301 -10.11 31.96 13.63
C LEU A 301 -9.67 31.83 12.16
N THR A 302 -10.18 30.82 11.43
CA THR A 302 -9.92 30.68 9.99
C THR A 302 -10.54 31.80 9.14
N THR A 303 -11.48 32.56 9.72
CA THR A 303 -12.15 33.70 9.07
C THR A 303 -11.23 34.92 8.93
N PHE A 304 -10.19 35.03 9.76
CA PHE A 304 -9.22 36.11 9.70
C PHE A 304 -8.09 35.72 8.76
N SER A 305 -8.03 36.34 7.58
CA SER A 305 -7.00 36.07 6.57
C SER A 305 -5.78 37.00 6.73
N VAL A 306 -5.97 38.32 6.67
CA VAL A 306 -4.86 39.31 6.64
C VAL A 306 -4.38 39.76 8.03
N LEU A 307 -5.28 39.82 9.02
CA LEU A 307 -4.98 40.36 10.36
C LEU A 307 -4.73 39.29 11.42
N LYS A 308 -4.78 38.01 11.03
CA LYS A 308 -4.69 36.87 11.96
C LYS A 308 -3.44 36.93 12.84
N GLU A 309 -2.27 37.14 12.24
CA GLU A 309 -0.99 37.18 12.97
C GLU A 309 -0.95 38.33 13.98
N GLN A 310 -1.37 39.54 13.59
CA GLN A 310 -1.39 40.70 14.48
C GLN A 310 -2.45 40.59 15.59
N LEU A 311 -3.61 40.02 15.27
CA LEU A 311 -4.67 39.77 16.23
C LEU A 311 -4.23 38.73 17.26
N LEU A 312 -3.68 37.59 16.84
CA LEU A 312 -3.15 36.57 17.74
C LEU A 312 -1.99 37.12 18.59
N ASP A 313 -1.05 37.87 18.00
CA ASP A 313 0.04 38.51 18.73
C ASP A 313 -0.46 39.50 19.80
N HIS A 314 -1.52 40.25 19.53
CA HIS A 314 -2.13 41.15 20.51
C HIS A 314 -2.87 40.37 21.61
N ILE A 315 -3.69 39.40 21.22
CA ILE A 315 -4.49 38.58 22.14
C ILE A 315 -3.57 37.89 23.17
N PHE A 316 -2.47 37.29 22.74
CA PHE A 316 -1.54 36.56 23.63
C PHE A 316 -0.51 37.45 24.35
N GLU A 317 -0.48 38.77 24.08
CA GLU A 317 0.26 39.75 24.88
C GLU A 317 -0.62 40.26 26.02
N LEU A 318 -0.74 39.42 27.06
CA LEU A 318 -1.66 39.55 28.21
C LEU A 318 -1.63 40.94 28.90
N SER A 319 -0.52 41.68 28.85
CA SER A 319 -0.38 42.97 29.54
C SER A 319 -0.79 44.20 28.70
N SER A 320 -1.39 44.01 27.52
CA SER A 320 -1.55 45.10 26.54
C SER A 320 -2.95 45.74 26.49
N SER A 321 -4.01 45.05 26.93
CA SER A 321 -5.42 45.51 26.90
C SER A 321 -6.31 44.75 27.91
N HIS A 322 -7.61 45.08 27.94
CA HIS A 322 -8.62 44.59 28.90
C HIS A 322 -9.85 43.97 28.18
N TYR A 323 -9.64 42.92 27.37
CA TYR A 323 -10.71 42.19 26.68
C TYR A 323 -10.93 40.80 27.28
N ASP A 324 -12.18 40.31 27.25
CA ASP A 324 -12.46 38.87 27.33
C ASP A 324 -12.63 38.34 25.91
N ILE A 325 -11.83 37.35 25.54
CA ILE A 325 -11.71 36.93 24.14
C ILE A 325 -12.11 35.46 24.03
N VAL A 326 -13.15 35.19 23.24
CA VAL A 326 -13.61 33.84 22.91
C VAL A 326 -13.15 33.51 21.48
N LEU A 327 -12.31 32.49 21.33
CA LEU A 327 -11.74 32.07 20.06
C LEU A 327 -12.24 30.68 19.66
N GLY A 328 -13.06 30.64 18.62
CA GLY A 328 -13.48 29.39 17.99
C GLY A 328 -12.37 28.81 17.10
N TRP A 329 -12.12 27.52 17.27
CA TRP A 329 -11.05 26.78 16.62
C TRP A 329 -11.58 25.49 16.01
N THR A 330 -11.24 25.27 14.73
CA THR A 330 -11.60 24.05 14.01
C THR A 330 -10.46 23.01 14.01
N ILE A 331 -10.76 21.77 14.40
CA ILE A 331 -9.80 20.65 14.46
C ILE A 331 -9.18 20.41 13.06
N GLY A 332 -7.87 20.08 13.03
CA GLY A 332 -7.10 19.82 11.80
C GLY A 332 -6.48 21.07 11.15
N TRP A 333 -6.84 22.28 11.60
CA TRP A 333 -6.17 23.53 11.19
C TRP A 333 -4.88 23.82 11.98
N GLU A 334 -4.64 23.05 13.05
CA GLU A 334 -3.60 23.22 14.07
C GLU A 334 -2.16 23.12 13.57
N ASP A 335 -1.83 22.03 12.91
CA ASP A 335 -0.43 21.58 12.82
C ASP A 335 0.42 22.44 11.89
N ASP A 336 -0.13 22.96 10.79
CA ASP A 336 0.63 23.75 9.82
C ASP A 336 0.42 25.28 9.92
N ASN A 337 -0.71 25.76 10.47
CA ASN A 337 -1.08 27.19 10.37
C ASN A 337 -0.81 28.02 11.62
N ILE A 338 -0.49 27.40 12.75
CA ILE A 338 -0.35 28.08 14.05
C ILE A 338 1.11 28.16 14.49
N GLU A 339 1.88 27.11 14.24
CA GLU A 339 3.33 27.19 14.31
C GLU A 339 3.86 28.29 13.38
N ASP A 340 3.28 28.37 12.17
CA ASP A 340 3.52 29.43 11.17
C ASP A 340 3.09 30.82 11.67
N ALA A 341 1.93 30.96 12.33
CA ALA A 341 1.38 32.27 12.71
C ALA A 341 2.02 32.86 13.97
N LEU A 342 2.41 32.02 14.95
CA LEU A 342 3.07 32.46 16.19
C LEU A 342 4.59 32.32 16.14
N ASN A 343 5.14 31.79 15.03
CA ASN A 343 6.56 31.63 14.75
C ASN A 343 7.30 30.84 15.86
N ARG A 344 6.64 29.78 16.37
CA ARG A 344 7.11 28.97 17.51
C ARG A 344 6.80 27.49 17.29
N SER A 345 7.79 26.64 17.51
CA SER A 345 7.56 25.22 17.74
C SER A 345 6.85 25.02 19.09
N ASN A 346 5.76 24.24 19.10
CA ASN A 346 4.84 24.08 20.24
C ASN A 346 3.94 25.29 20.53
N ALA A 347 3.47 25.97 19.48
CA ALA A 347 2.53 27.09 19.61
C ALA A 347 1.22 26.70 20.33
N ALA A 348 0.72 25.47 20.12
CA ALA A 348 -0.46 24.94 20.81
C ALA A 348 -0.30 24.91 22.34
N THR A 349 0.81 24.34 22.84
CA THR A 349 1.13 24.30 24.28
C THR A 349 1.35 25.71 24.86
N TYR A 350 1.87 26.64 24.05
CA TYR A 350 2.03 28.03 24.46
C TYR A 350 0.69 28.75 24.64
N MET A 351 -0.29 28.46 23.78
CA MET A 351 -1.64 29.02 23.84
C MET A 351 -2.44 28.42 25.01
N GLU A 352 -2.40 27.09 25.17
CA GLU A 352 -3.04 26.37 26.29
C GLU A 352 -2.54 26.89 27.65
N GLY A 353 -1.23 27.11 27.79
CA GLY A 353 -0.65 27.67 29.02
C GLY A 353 -0.98 29.15 29.29
N ARG A 354 -1.66 29.85 28.37
CA ARG A 354 -2.06 31.26 28.49
C ARG A 354 -3.57 31.47 28.43
N SER A 355 -4.34 30.46 28.04
CA SER A 355 -5.80 30.50 28.08
C SER A 355 -6.31 30.30 29.51
N GLU A 356 -7.34 31.05 29.87
CA GLU A 356 -8.12 30.82 31.09
C GLU A 356 -9.18 29.74 30.90
N GLY A 357 -9.64 29.56 29.66
CA GLY A 357 -10.53 28.47 29.26
C GLY A 357 -10.00 27.78 28.02
N TYR A 358 -9.86 26.46 28.07
CA TYR A 358 -9.65 25.60 26.92
C TYR A 358 -10.78 24.57 26.92
N LEU A 359 -11.69 24.73 25.96
CA LEU A 359 -12.96 24.02 25.85
C LEU A 359 -12.96 23.22 24.55
N THR A 360 -13.35 21.96 24.63
CA THR A 360 -13.42 21.03 23.49
C THR A 360 -14.86 20.55 23.33
N MET A 361 -15.41 20.71 22.12
CA MET A 361 -16.81 20.42 21.78
C MET A 361 -17.02 19.12 21.00
N SER A 362 -15.95 18.48 20.55
CA SER A 362 -16.01 17.21 19.83
C SER A 362 -14.85 16.31 20.21
N ASP A 363 -15.08 15.01 20.10
CA ASP A 363 -14.09 13.97 20.31
C ASP A 363 -13.07 13.93 19.15
N GLU A 364 -11.78 13.74 19.46
CA GLU A 364 -10.71 13.71 18.45
C GLU A 364 -10.65 12.40 17.68
N ASP A 365 -10.97 11.28 18.34
CA ASP A 365 -10.88 9.94 17.77
C ASP A 365 -12.16 9.62 16.97
N THR A 366 -13.33 9.95 17.54
CA THR A 366 -14.62 9.62 16.92
C THR A 366 -15.22 10.74 16.08
N HIS A 367 -14.66 11.96 16.14
CA HIS A 367 -15.18 13.17 15.48
C HIS A 367 -16.66 13.50 15.81
N GLU A 368 -17.20 12.95 16.91
CA GLU A 368 -18.58 13.17 17.37
C GLU A 368 -18.65 14.45 18.23
N ALA A 369 -19.72 15.24 18.08
CA ALA A 369 -19.95 16.40 18.94
C ALA A 369 -20.43 15.94 20.33
N TYR A 370 -19.74 16.35 21.41
CA TYR A 370 -20.02 15.86 22.77
C TYR A 370 -21.43 16.15 23.28
N PHE A 371 -22.05 17.24 22.82
CA PHE A 371 -23.41 17.61 23.21
C PHE A 371 -24.48 16.85 22.41
N LEU A 372 -24.14 16.30 21.25
CA LEU A 372 -25.11 15.64 20.39
C LEU A 372 -25.17 14.16 20.75
N ASP A 373 -26.05 13.83 21.69
CA ASP A 373 -26.45 12.45 21.92
C ASP A 373 -27.75 12.12 21.18
N ASP A 374 -28.19 10.86 21.31
CA ASP A 374 -29.39 10.36 20.65
C ASP A 374 -30.63 11.19 21.02
N ASP A 375 -30.83 11.53 22.30
CA ASP A 375 -31.99 12.28 22.77
C ASP A 375 -31.96 13.75 22.32
N VAL A 376 -30.79 14.39 22.42
CA VAL A 376 -30.56 15.77 21.97
C VAL A 376 -30.70 15.90 20.45
N SER A 377 -30.34 14.86 19.68
CA SER A 377 -30.53 14.86 18.22
C SER A 377 -32.01 14.93 17.82
N VAL A 378 -32.86 14.26 18.60
CA VAL A 378 -34.32 14.28 18.45
C VAL A 378 -34.87 15.64 18.87
N GLU A 379 -34.44 16.16 20.02
CA GLU A 379 -34.86 17.48 20.51
C GLU A 379 -34.48 18.62 19.56
N LEU A 380 -33.26 18.61 19.03
CA LEU A 380 -32.79 19.55 18.02
C LEU A 380 -33.67 19.50 16.78
N THR A 381 -33.95 18.30 16.27
CA THR A 381 -34.82 18.15 15.10
C THR A 381 -36.24 18.64 15.39
N ARG A 382 -36.77 18.34 16.58
CA ARG A 382 -38.09 18.77 17.05
C ARG A 382 -38.19 20.30 17.11
N SER A 383 -37.17 20.95 17.68
CA SER A 383 -37.10 22.41 17.83
C SER A 383 -37.16 23.10 16.46
N TYR A 384 -36.31 22.68 15.52
CA TYR A 384 -36.30 23.22 14.16
C TYR A 384 -37.60 22.95 13.38
N LEU A 385 -38.17 21.74 13.48
CA LEU A 385 -39.44 21.41 12.82
C LEU A 385 -40.61 22.23 13.39
N ASN A 386 -40.66 22.42 14.70
CA ASN A 386 -41.69 23.24 15.34
C ASN A 386 -41.59 24.70 14.91
N ALA A 387 -40.38 25.27 14.84
CA ALA A 387 -40.17 26.62 14.33
C ALA A 387 -40.66 26.74 12.88
N ILE A 388 -40.23 25.84 11.98
CA ILE A 388 -40.67 25.85 10.57
C ILE A 388 -42.19 25.74 10.44
N LYS A 389 -42.82 24.80 11.17
CA LYS A 389 -44.28 24.59 11.14
C LYS A 389 -45.05 25.78 11.72
N ARG A 390 -44.49 26.52 12.67
CA ARG A 390 -45.14 27.69 13.30
C ARG A 390 -45.19 28.90 12.39
N HIS A 391 -44.15 29.09 11.58
CA HIS A 391 -44.03 30.21 10.64
C HIS A 391 -44.53 29.88 9.22
N SER A 392 -44.82 28.62 8.91
CA SER A 392 -45.45 28.20 7.66
C SER A 392 -46.97 28.47 7.63
N ASP A 393 -47.49 28.86 6.47
CA ASP A 393 -48.92 29.19 6.23
C ASP A 393 -49.74 27.96 5.75
N THR A 394 -49.37 26.77 6.21
CA THR A 394 -49.98 25.48 5.79
C THR A 394 -50.93 24.89 6.84
N LYS A 395 -51.73 23.89 6.45
CA LYS A 395 -52.63 23.20 7.38
C LYS A 395 -51.82 22.38 8.38
N ARG A 396 -52.19 22.42 9.66
CA ARG A 396 -51.62 21.50 10.66
C ARG A 396 -52.01 20.05 10.35
N GLU A 397 -51.06 19.15 10.57
CA GLU A 397 -51.27 17.70 10.56
C GLU A 397 -52.37 17.30 11.55
N SER A 398 -53.06 16.19 11.27
CA SER A 398 -54.02 15.62 12.22
C SER A 398 -53.30 14.98 13.41
N ASP A 399 -53.91 15.02 14.60
CA ASP A 399 -53.37 14.41 15.82
C ASP A 399 -52.97 12.93 15.61
N ASP A 400 -53.70 12.19 14.78
CA ASP A 400 -53.40 10.79 14.43
C ASP A 400 -52.07 10.62 13.67
N ILE A 401 -51.69 11.58 12.81
CA ILE A 401 -50.43 11.56 12.04
C ILE A 401 -49.28 12.04 12.95
N ALA A 402 -49.51 13.09 13.74
CA ALA A 402 -48.53 13.54 14.72
C ALA A 402 -48.15 12.41 15.69
N ASN A 403 -49.12 11.64 16.19
CA ASN A 403 -48.87 10.53 17.11
C ASN A 403 -48.17 9.33 16.44
N ALA A 404 -48.43 9.06 15.16
CA ALA A 404 -47.76 7.97 14.44
C ALA A 404 -46.25 8.22 14.24
N PHE A 405 -45.85 9.49 14.27
CA PHE A 405 -44.49 9.97 14.02
C PHE A 405 -43.88 10.65 15.26
N ASP A 406 -44.42 10.40 16.46
CA ASP A 406 -43.90 10.93 17.74
C ASP A 406 -43.74 12.48 17.77
N GLY A 407 -44.63 13.17 17.04
CA GLY A 407 -44.65 14.63 16.87
C GLY A 407 -43.60 15.17 15.89
N LEU A 408 -42.86 14.31 15.19
CA LEU A 408 -41.72 14.65 14.33
C LEU A 408 -42.00 14.50 12.83
N TYR A 409 -43.28 14.40 12.43
CA TYR A 409 -43.66 14.15 11.03
C TYR A 409 -42.90 15.08 10.06
N PRO A 410 -42.25 14.53 9.01
CA PRO A 410 -42.38 13.15 8.49
C PRO A 410 -41.42 12.09 9.08
N PHE A 411 -40.71 12.41 10.17
CA PHE A 411 -39.76 11.52 10.85
C PHE A 411 -40.35 10.97 12.16
N ASN A 412 -39.77 9.91 12.72
CA ASN A 412 -40.03 9.47 14.10
C ASN A 412 -38.71 9.46 14.89
N GLU A 413 -38.75 9.27 16.21
CA GLU A 413 -37.54 9.35 17.05
C GLU A 413 -36.48 8.35 16.56
N ARG A 414 -36.90 7.13 16.25
CA ARG A 414 -36.04 6.08 15.68
C ARG A 414 -35.36 6.47 14.37
N PHE A 415 -36.08 7.11 13.44
CA PHE A 415 -35.51 7.56 12.17
C PHE A 415 -34.37 8.53 12.42
N ILE A 416 -34.55 9.47 13.36
CA ILE A 416 -33.52 10.46 13.70
C ILE A 416 -32.32 9.81 14.37
N HIS A 417 -32.52 8.90 15.34
CA HIS A 417 -31.42 8.13 15.94
C HIS A 417 -30.64 7.34 14.87
N LEU A 418 -31.34 6.65 13.97
CA LEU A 418 -30.71 5.85 12.94
C LEU A 418 -29.96 6.73 11.93
N ALA A 419 -30.57 7.83 11.49
CA ALA A 419 -29.94 8.77 10.59
C ALA A 419 -28.72 9.42 11.23
N TYR A 420 -28.79 9.79 12.51
CA TYR A 420 -27.68 10.34 13.28
C TYR A 420 -26.51 9.35 13.39
N ARG A 421 -26.81 8.10 13.77
CA ARG A 421 -25.81 7.04 13.92
C ARG A 421 -25.10 6.68 12.60
N GLN A 422 -25.78 6.86 11.46
CA GLN A 422 -25.29 6.53 10.13
C GLN A 422 -24.74 7.74 9.35
N LEU A 423 -24.57 8.92 9.97
CA LEU A 423 -24.00 10.09 9.31
C LEU A 423 -22.54 9.86 8.91
N ASN A 424 -22.22 10.14 7.65
CA ASN A 424 -20.86 10.04 7.08
C ASN A 424 -20.62 11.20 6.11
N ASP A 425 -19.50 11.91 6.23
CA ASP A 425 -19.12 13.00 5.30
C ASP A 425 -17.91 12.61 4.47
N LYS A 426 -18.15 11.97 3.31
CA LYS A 426 -17.13 11.64 2.30
C LYS A 426 -15.94 10.86 2.86
N GLY A 427 -16.20 9.83 3.67
CA GLY A 427 -15.17 8.97 4.27
C GLY A 427 -14.67 9.44 5.63
N SER A 428 -15.34 10.42 6.25
CA SER A 428 -15.11 10.84 7.63
C SER A 428 -16.39 10.63 8.43
N ASP A 429 -16.30 9.88 9.54
CA ASP A 429 -17.42 9.54 10.45
C ASP A 429 -17.87 10.73 11.31
N ARG A 430 -17.87 11.94 10.73
CA ARG A 430 -18.25 13.18 11.41
C ARG A 430 -19.73 13.19 11.76
N LYS A 431 -20.03 13.23 13.06
CA LYS A 431 -21.40 13.36 13.57
C LYS A 431 -21.59 14.72 14.21
N THR A 432 -22.13 15.65 13.43
CA THR A 432 -22.36 17.02 13.88
C THR A 432 -23.82 17.45 13.69
N PRO A 433 -24.34 18.34 14.56
CA PRO A 433 -25.71 18.86 14.46
C PRO A 433 -26.01 19.47 13.09
N ARG A 434 -25.01 20.15 12.52
CA ARG A 434 -25.11 20.77 11.19
C ARG A 434 -25.30 19.74 10.08
N LEU A 435 -24.59 18.61 10.14
CA LEU A 435 -24.73 17.54 9.14
C LEU A 435 -26.13 16.92 9.23
N LEU A 436 -26.61 16.63 10.44
CA LEU A 436 -27.97 16.13 10.66
C LEU A 436 -29.02 17.09 10.05
N LEU A 437 -28.96 18.38 10.38
CA LEU A 437 -29.95 19.36 9.91
C LEU A 437 -29.88 19.61 8.40
N LEU A 438 -28.68 19.84 7.83
CA LEU A 438 -28.54 20.19 6.41
C LEU A 438 -28.63 18.99 5.47
N ARG A 439 -28.02 17.86 5.83
CA ARG A 439 -27.89 16.70 4.95
C ARG A 439 -29.03 15.70 5.12
N VAL A 440 -29.65 15.62 6.31
CA VAL A 440 -30.77 14.69 6.56
C VAL A 440 -32.09 15.43 6.54
N VAL A 441 -32.31 16.33 7.51
CA VAL A 441 -33.61 16.98 7.73
C VAL A 441 -34.00 17.85 6.54
N LYS A 442 -33.14 18.78 6.13
CA LYS A 442 -33.40 19.68 5.00
C LYS A 442 -33.55 18.93 3.67
N HIS A 443 -32.72 17.91 3.43
CA HIS A 443 -32.81 17.09 2.21
C HIS A 443 -34.17 16.38 2.12
N CYS A 444 -34.61 15.76 3.21
CA CYS A 444 -35.89 15.06 3.26
C CYS A 444 -37.09 16.02 3.17
N LEU A 445 -37.04 17.20 3.82
CA LEU A 445 -38.14 18.17 3.77
C LEU A 445 -38.30 18.82 2.38
N LYS A 446 -37.21 18.98 1.61
CA LYS A 446 -37.25 19.52 0.23
C LYS A 446 -37.57 18.45 -0.82
N SER A 447 -37.33 17.18 -0.52
CA SER A 447 -37.61 16.07 -1.42
C SER A 447 -39.10 15.93 -1.72
N THR A 448 -39.45 15.62 -2.97
CA THR A 448 -40.83 15.26 -3.37
C THR A 448 -41.19 13.83 -3.00
N LEU A 449 -40.20 13.04 -2.58
CA LEU A 449 -40.32 11.64 -2.17
C LEU A 449 -40.37 11.53 -0.64
N PRO A 450 -40.99 10.47 -0.09
CA PRO A 450 -40.95 10.17 1.34
C PRO A 450 -39.52 10.00 1.87
N PRO A 451 -39.27 10.22 3.18
CA PRO A 451 -37.92 10.13 3.76
C PRO A 451 -37.20 8.81 3.48
N TYR A 452 -37.87 7.65 3.55
CA TYR A 452 -37.24 6.35 3.30
C TYR A 452 -36.70 6.19 1.86
N GLU A 453 -37.27 6.89 0.88
CA GLU A 453 -36.84 6.86 -0.51
C GLU A 453 -35.83 7.98 -0.81
N ALA A 454 -36.03 9.16 -0.22
CA ALA A 454 -35.11 10.30 -0.34
C ALA A 454 -33.69 9.95 0.17
N MET A 455 -33.61 9.14 1.23
CA MET A 455 -32.34 8.72 1.83
C MET A 455 -31.51 7.80 0.94
N LYS A 456 -32.10 7.06 -0.01
CA LYS A 456 -31.33 6.24 -0.97
C LYS A 456 -30.45 7.09 -1.90
N SER A 457 -30.84 8.33 -2.13
CA SER A 457 -30.08 9.27 -2.97
C SER A 457 -29.08 10.10 -2.18
N ASN A 458 -28.98 9.88 -0.85
CA ASN A 458 -28.19 10.71 0.04
C ASN A 458 -26.79 10.10 0.24
N PRO A 459 -25.72 10.71 -0.28
CA PRO A 459 -24.37 10.19 -0.12
C PRO A 459 -23.76 10.46 1.27
N PHE A 460 -24.52 11.11 2.17
CA PHE A 460 -24.05 11.51 3.50
C PHE A 460 -24.57 10.65 4.65
N VAL A 461 -25.37 9.63 4.33
CA VAL A 461 -25.90 8.71 5.33
C VAL A 461 -25.76 7.30 4.82
N ASP A 462 -25.03 6.48 5.58
CA ASP A 462 -24.85 5.08 5.28
C ASP A 462 -26.19 4.34 5.38
N THR A 463 -26.41 3.36 4.50
CA THR A 463 -27.70 2.65 4.48
C THR A 463 -27.82 1.76 5.72
N PRO A 464 -28.86 1.92 6.55
CA PRO A 464 -29.00 1.14 7.77
C PRO A 464 -29.32 -0.33 7.49
N THR A 465 -28.68 -1.20 8.27
CA THR A 465 -28.56 -2.66 8.17
C THR A 465 -29.70 -3.46 8.84
N PHE A 466 -30.92 -2.92 8.88
CA PHE A 466 -32.05 -3.72 9.38
C PHE A 466 -32.62 -4.60 8.25
N GLU A 467 -32.11 -5.83 8.17
CA GLU A 467 -32.52 -6.80 7.16
C GLU A 467 -33.81 -7.52 7.54
N VAL A 468 -34.86 -7.12 6.84
CA VAL A 468 -36.05 -7.94 6.61
C VAL A 468 -35.74 -8.94 5.48
N ASP A 469 -36.24 -10.17 5.60
CA ASP A 469 -36.06 -11.27 4.65
C ASP A 469 -36.30 -10.83 3.18
N MET A 470 -35.43 -11.25 2.26
CA MET A 470 -35.48 -10.90 0.83
C MET A 470 -36.78 -11.33 0.13
N LYS A 471 -37.61 -12.17 0.76
CA LYS A 471 -38.94 -12.53 0.24
C LYS A 471 -39.92 -11.36 0.16
N TYR A 472 -39.67 -10.26 0.88
CA TYR A 472 -40.54 -9.09 0.90
C TYR A 472 -40.16 -8.06 -0.17
N ASP A 473 -41.14 -7.36 -0.75
CA ASP A 473 -40.89 -6.30 -1.74
C ASP A 473 -39.97 -5.19 -1.17
N GLN A 474 -39.16 -4.60 -2.06
CA GLN A 474 -38.16 -3.58 -1.71
C GLN A 474 -38.74 -2.42 -0.88
N ILE A 475 -39.99 -2.02 -1.16
CA ILE A 475 -40.66 -0.91 -0.44
C ILE A 475 -40.83 -1.24 1.05
N TYR A 476 -41.15 -2.49 1.40
CA TYR A 476 -41.30 -2.89 2.80
C TYR A 476 -39.96 -3.04 3.49
N GLN A 477 -38.93 -3.47 2.77
CA GLN A 477 -37.56 -3.50 3.29
C GLN A 477 -37.09 -2.08 3.62
N ASP A 478 -37.29 -1.12 2.72
CA ASP A 478 -36.85 0.26 2.92
C ASP A 478 -37.58 0.95 4.10
N VAL A 479 -38.89 0.76 4.21
CA VAL A 479 -39.67 1.32 5.33
C VAL A 479 -39.27 0.67 6.65
N SER A 480 -39.06 -0.64 6.67
CA SER A 480 -38.67 -1.36 7.89
C SER A 480 -37.24 -1.04 8.32
N ARG A 481 -36.34 -0.76 7.37
CA ARG A 481 -34.97 -0.31 7.66
C ARG A 481 -34.96 0.99 8.46
N TRP A 482 -35.77 1.96 8.05
CA TRP A 482 -35.78 3.30 8.65
C TRP A 482 -36.72 3.45 9.84
N TYR A 483 -37.88 2.79 9.82
CA TYR A 483 -38.96 2.99 10.81
C TYR A 483 -39.25 1.75 11.67
N GLY A 484 -38.64 0.59 11.40
CA GLY A 484 -38.99 -0.68 12.06
C GLY A 484 -38.19 -0.95 13.33
N ALA A 485 -38.88 -1.33 14.41
CA ALA A 485 -38.32 -1.67 15.73
C ALA A 485 -38.18 -3.18 15.96
N PRO A 486 -37.17 -3.67 16.71
CA PRO A 486 -37.06 -5.10 17.02
C PRO A 486 -38.19 -5.54 17.96
N VAL A 487 -38.90 -6.59 17.58
CA VAL A 487 -40.03 -7.21 18.31
C VAL A 487 -39.73 -8.72 18.46
N GLU A 488 -40.32 -9.41 19.44
CA GLU A 488 -40.09 -10.85 19.72
C GLU A 488 -40.18 -11.75 18.48
N ASP A 489 -41.05 -11.43 17.52
CA ASP A 489 -41.29 -12.21 16.29
C ASP A 489 -40.61 -11.62 15.03
N GLY A 490 -39.83 -10.53 15.11
CA GLY A 490 -39.22 -9.90 13.91
C GLY A 490 -38.97 -8.40 14.01
N VAL A 491 -39.20 -7.67 12.92
CA VAL A 491 -39.10 -6.19 12.84
C VAL A 491 -40.49 -5.59 12.70
N GLY A 492 -40.95 -4.82 13.69
CA GLY A 492 -42.28 -4.20 13.74
C GLY A 492 -42.29 -2.73 13.30
N VAL A 493 -43.15 -2.36 12.35
CA VAL A 493 -43.37 -0.96 11.91
C VAL A 493 -44.79 -0.49 12.29
N LYS A 494 -44.95 0.73 12.84
CA LYS A 494 -46.26 1.32 13.19
C LYS A 494 -47.15 1.46 11.94
N ARG A 495 -48.41 1.02 12.04
CA ARG A 495 -49.39 1.03 10.94
C ARG A 495 -49.66 2.43 10.38
N GLY A 496 -49.66 3.46 11.23
CA GLY A 496 -49.86 4.85 10.83
C GLY A 496 -48.82 5.36 9.81
N ILE A 497 -47.62 4.77 9.77
CA ILE A 497 -46.55 5.14 8.83
C ILE A 497 -46.90 4.67 7.40
N PHE A 498 -47.45 3.45 7.25
CA PHE A 498 -47.91 2.95 5.95
C PHE A 498 -49.11 3.74 5.43
N GLU A 499 -50.04 4.10 6.32
CA GLU A 499 -51.24 4.89 5.97
C GLU A 499 -50.87 6.31 5.55
N ALA A 500 -49.90 6.95 6.23
CA ALA A 500 -49.42 8.30 5.88
C ALA A 500 -48.68 8.36 4.55
N PHE A 501 -47.90 7.32 4.20
CA PHE A 501 -47.20 7.23 2.90
C PHE A 501 -48.04 6.59 1.77
N GLY A 502 -49.29 6.20 2.08
CA GLY A 502 -50.20 5.58 1.12
C GLY A 502 -49.74 4.20 0.62
N ILE A 503 -48.91 3.50 1.40
CA ILE A 503 -48.38 2.17 1.10
C ILE A 503 -49.45 1.13 1.50
N LYS A 504 -49.72 0.16 0.64
CA LYS A 504 -50.64 -0.93 0.97
C LYS A 504 -49.99 -1.82 2.02
N ILE A 505 -50.73 -2.20 3.06
CA ILE A 505 -50.26 -3.17 4.05
C ILE A 505 -50.17 -4.54 3.37
N PRO A 506 -49.13 -5.36 3.62
CA PRO A 506 -49.04 -6.74 3.12
C PRO A 506 -50.26 -7.56 3.52
N ASP A 507 -50.63 -8.57 2.72
CA ASP A 507 -51.70 -9.49 3.10
C ASP A 507 -51.30 -10.23 4.39
N SER A 508 -52.26 -10.49 5.30
CA SER A 508 -52.02 -11.09 6.62
C SER A 508 -51.42 -12.49 6.61
N ASP A 509 -51.31 -13.10 5.43
CA ASP A 509 -50.67 -14.39 5.20
C ASP A 509 -49.15 -14.26 4.91
N GLU A 510 -48.62 -13.05 4.67
CA GLU A 510 -47.21 -12.76 4.37
C GLU A 510 -46.46 -12.06 5.52
N ALA A 511 -47.13 -11.20 6.29
CA ALA A 511 -46.56 -10.50 7.46
C ALA A 511 -47.57 -10.48 8.61
N LEU A 512 -47.10 -10.68 9.86
CA LEU A 512 -47.97 -10.78 11.02
C LEU A 512 -48.39 -9.37 11.48
N VAL A 513 -49.69 -9.08 11.50
CA VAL A 513 -50.22 -7.81 12.01
C VAL A 513 -50.69 -8.02 13.46
N LYS A 514 -49.95 -7.47 14.42
CA LYS A 514 -50.27 -7.49 15.87
C LYS A 514 -50.51 -6.06 16.36
N GLY A 515 -51.73 -5.74 16.77
CA GLY A 515 -52.09 -4.42 17.31
C GLY A 515 -51.86 -3.28 16.30
N GLU A 516 -51.03 -2.30 16.69
CA GLU A 516 -50.63 -1.16 15.86
C GLU A 516 -49.37 -1.43 15.00
N TYR A 517 -48.79 -2.64 15.03
CA TYR A 517 -47.54 -2.97 14.34
C TYR A 517 -47.71 -4.03 13.25
N VAL A 518 -46.94 -3.90 12.16
CA VAL A 518 -46.74 -4.92 11.12
C VAL A 518 -45.35 -5.53 11.30
N ILE A 519 -45.26 -6.84 11.51
CA ILE A 519 -44.02 -7.56 11.84
C ILE A 519 -43.49 -8.32 10.61
N PHE A 520 -42.20 -8.13 10.31
CA PHE A 520 -41.47 -8.78 9.23
C PHE A 520 -40.37 -9.73 9.73
N ASP A 521 -40.15 -10.85 9.03
CA ASP A 521 -39.09 -11.82 9.35
C ASP A 521 -37.67 -11.29 9.05
N LYS A 522 -36.64 -11.75 9.79
CA LYS A 522 -35.23 -11.33 9.63
C LYS A 522 -34.50 -12.03 8.46
N GLY A 523 -33.58 -11.32 7.80
CA GLY A 523 -32.73 -11.83 6.70
C GLY A 523 -31.50 -12.65 7.14
N LYS A 524 -30.79 -13.28 6.18
CA LYS A 524 -29.64 -14.17 6.45
C LYS A 524 -28.36 -13.43 6.86
N GLY A 525 -28.14 -12.19 6.43
CA GLY A 525 -27.04 -11.34 6.89
C GLY A 525 -27.13 -11.02 8.39
N SER A 526 -28.34 -11.12 8.96
CA SER A 526 -28.56 -11.04 10.41
C SER A 526 -27.74 -12.06 11.21
N ALA A 527 -27.40 -13.23 10.66
CA ALA A 527 -26.60 -14.23 11.38
C ALA A 527 -25.14 -13.79 11.56
N VAL A 528 -24.54 -13.19 10.52
CA VAL A 528 -23.18 -12.61 10.60
C VAL A 528 -23.19 -11.37 11.50
N LEU A 529 -24.25 -10.55 11.43
CA LEU A 529 -24.44 -9.40 12.33
C LEU A 529 -24.62 -9.81 13.80
N ASP A 530 -25.31 -10.93 14.06
CA ASP A 530 -25.46 -11.47 15.41
C ASP A 530 -24.12 -12.06 15.93
N LYS A 531 -23.25 -12.59 15.04
CA LYS A 531 -21.86 -12.99 15.37
C LYS A 531 -20.93 -11.81 15.60
N ILE A 532 -21.20 -10.63 15.01
CA ILE A 532 -20.44 -9.40 15.34
C ILE A 532 -20.69 -9.00 16.79
N GLN A 533 -21.94 -9.12 17.28
CA GLN A 533 -22.30 -8.86 18.68
C GLN A 533 -21.81 -9.97 19.64
N ASN A 534 -21.67 -11.21 19.16
CA ASN A 534 -21.18 -12.36 19.92
C ASN A 534 -20.11 -13.12 19.12
N PRO A 535 -18.86 -12.65 19.10
CA PRO A 535 -17.81 -13.27 18.30
C PRO A 535 -17.53 -14.71 18.75
N PRO A 536 -17.26 -15.63 17.82
CA PRO A 536 -16.90 -17.00 18.17
C PRO A 536 -15.64 -17.01 19.03
N THR A 537 -15.70 -17.68 20.18
CA THR A 537 -14.55 -17.84 21.08
C THR A 537 -13.68 -19.02 20.64
N PRO A 538 -12.33 -18.92 20.68
CA PRO A 538 -11.46 -20.03 20.32
C PRO A 538 -11.66 -21.21 21.29
N GLU A 539 -11.92 -22.41 20.77
CA GLU A 539 -11.95 -23.66 21.56
C GLU A 539 -10.53 -24.08 21.99
N TYR A 540 -9.84 -23.30 22.82
CA TYR A 540 -8.69 -23.76 23.59
C TYR A 540 -8.61 -23.06 24.95
N GLU A 541 -9.44 -23.50 25.89
CA GLU A 541 -9.03 -23.69 27.28
C GLU A 541 -10.02 -24.65 27.95
N VAL A 542 -9.66 -25.94 27.99
CA VAL A 542 -10.24 -26.86 28.96
C VAL A 542 -9.57 -26.57 30.29
N MET A 543 -10.19 -25.73 31.12
CA MET A 543 -9.90 -25.68 32.55
C MET A 543 -11.16 -26.08 33.31
N GLU A 544 -10.98 -27.22 33.95
CA GLU A 544 -11.75 -27.89 34.99
C GLU A 544 -12.91 -27.11 35.64
N SER A 545 -14.03 -27.83 35.70
CA SER A 545 -15.11 -27.70 36.68
C SER A 545 -14.67 -27.12 38.03
N ASP A 546 -15.40 -26.11 38.50
CA ASP A 546 -15.67 -25.97 39.93
C ASP A 546 -17.19 -25.89 40.13
N GLU A 547 -17.75 -27.02 40.56
CA GLU A 547 -19.06 -27.09 41.18
C GLU A 547 -18.99 -26.31 42.51
N GLY A 548 -19.90 -25.35 42.70
CA GLY A 548 -20.02 -24.58 43.93
C GLY A 548 -21.41 -23.99 44.07
N ASP A 549 -22.32 -24.82 44.58
CA ASP A 549 -23.67 -24.51 45.08
C ASP A 549 -23.78 -23.19 45.87
N ASP A 550 -24.89 -22.46 45.73
CA ASP A 550 -25.95 -22.52 46.76
C ASP A 550 -27.17 -21.63 46.44
N GLU A 551 -28.29 -22.34 46.28
CA GLU A 551 -29.69 -22.06 46.61
C GLU A 551 -30.10 -20.72 47.28
N LYS A 552 -31.24 -20.16 46.82
CA LYS A 552 -32.53 -20.04 47.57
C LYS A 552 -33.55 -19.20 46.79
N GLN A 553 -34.66 -19.79 46.34
CA GLN A 553 -35.94 -20.09 47.02
C GLN A 553 -37.02 -19.02 46.78
N GLU A 554 -38.16 -19.52 46.25
CA GLU A 554 -39.57 -19.23 46.59
C GLU A 554 -40.07 -17.78 46.53
N ASP A 555 -41.31 -17.45 46.18
CA ASP A 555 -42.52 -18.12 45.67
C ASP A 555 -43.52 -16.97 45.53
N SER A 556 -44.43 -17.03 44.56
CA SER A 556 -45.86 -16.74 44.73
C SER A 556 -46.51 -16.50 43.37
N GLY A 557 -47.34 -17.45 42.97
CA GLY A 557 -48.27 -17.25 41.87
C GLY A 557 -49.41 -16.31 42.25
N ILE A 558 -49.93 -15.60 41.26
CA ILE A 558 -51.34 -15.24 41.18
C ILE A 558 -51.78 -15.43 39.73
N ALA A 559 -52.72 -16.34 39.52
CA ALA A 559 -53.53 -16.40 38.32
C ALA A 559 -54.50 -15.21 38.33
N GLY A 560 -54.37 -14.34 37.34
CA GLY A 560 -55.36 -13.33 36.99
C GLY A 560 -55.71 -13.49 35.52
N GLU A 561 -56.89 -14.04 35.24
CA GLU A 561 -57.54 -13.89 33.93
C GLU A 561 -57.95 -12.42 33.79
N GLY A 562 -57.20 -11.66 32.99
CA GLY A 562 -57.56 -10.35 32.48
C GLY A 562 -57.12 -10.30 31.03
N GLU A 563 -58.03 -9.96 30.12
CA GLU A 563 -57.68 -9.58 28.75
C GLU A 563 -56.84 -8.30 28.84
N GLU A 564 -55.51 -8.45 28.89
CA GLU A 564 -54.55 -7.35 28.76
C GLU A 564 -54.16 -7.26 27.29
N GLU A 565 -54.27 -6.06 26.72
CA GLU A 565 -53.72 -5.75 25.39
C GLU A 565 -52.24 -6.17 25.38
N GLU A 566 -51.84 -7.02 24.42
CA GLU A 566 -50.44 -7.45 24.27
C GLU A 566 -49.55 -6.20 24.06
N VAL A 567 -48.88 -5.77 25.13
CA VAL A 567 -47.83 -4.76 25.06
C VAL A 567 -46.62 -5.43 24.41
N ILE A 568 -46.25 -4.96 23.22
CA ILE A 568 -45.05 -5.39 22.53
C ILE A 568 -43.84 -4.77 23.26
N ASP A 569 -43.04 -5.59 23.95
CA ASP A 569 -41.79 -5.14 24.57
C ASP A 569 -40.73 -4.92 23.47
N VAL A 570 -40.34 -3.64 23.28
CA VAL A 570 -39.22 -3.25 22.40
C VAL A 570 -37.91 -3.62 23.09
N ILE A 571 -37.09 -4.44 22.44
CA ILE A 571 -35.79 -4.86 22.98
C ILE A 571 -34.75 -3.77 22.69
N ASP A 572 -34.29 -3.05 23.72
CA ASP A 572 -33.11 -2.18 23.61
C ASP A 572 -31.86 -3.04 23.43
N LYS A 573 -31.32 -3.07 22.20
CA LYS A 573 -30.01 -3.67 21.93
C LYS A 573 -28.91 -2.70 22.41
N PRO A 574 -27.84 -3.20 23.09
CA PRO A 574 -26.71 -2.36 23.48
C PRO A 574 -26.06 -1.71 22.26
N GLU A 575 -25.49 -0.51 22.47
CA GLU A 575 -24.76 0.23 21.44
C GLU A 575 -23.59 -0.61 20.91
N LEU A 576 -23.50 -0.69 19.57
CA LEU A 576 -22.35 -1.29 18.90
C LEU A 576 -21.13 -0.38 19.09
N SER A 577 -20.03 -0.97 19.52
CA SER A 577 -18.69 -0.36 19.53
C SER A 577 -18.24 0.01 18.11
N GLU A 578 -17.25 0.89 18.01
CA GLU A 578 -16.68 1.34 16.74
C GLU A 578 -16.14 0.19 15.88
N GLU A 579 -15.50 -0.81 16.52
CA GLU A 579 -15.03 -2.02 15.85
C GLU A 579 -16.18 -2.86 15.27
N GLU A 580 -17.30 -2.96 15.99
CA GLU A 580 -18.48 -3.68 15.52
C GLU A 580 -19.16 -2.93 14.36
N ARG A 581 -19.20 -1.60 14.41
CA ARG A 581 -19.71 -0.76 13.29
C ARG A 581 -18.84 -0.89 12.05
N LYS A 582 -17.51 -0.94 12.22
CA LYS A 582 -16.59 -1.17 11.11
C LYS A 582 -16.82 -2.54 10.47
N ARG A 583 -16.84 -3.62 11.26
CA ARG A 583 -17.13 -4.97 10.76
C ARG A 583 -18.49 -5.05 10.06
N GLN A 584 -19.47 -4.30 10.56
CA GLN A 584 -20.80 -4.22 9.97
C GLN A 584 -20.79 -3.53 8.59
N ARG A 585 -20.01 -2.45 8.41
CA ARG A 585 -19.80 -1.83 7.09
C ARG A 585 -19.15 -2.79 6.11
N GLU A 586 -18.11 -3.52 6.54
CA GLU A 586 -17.41 -4.49 5.68
C GLU A 586 -18.34 -5.62 5.18
N VAL A 587 -19.32 -6.05 5.99
CA VAL A 587 -20.35 -7.02 5.57
C VAL A 587 -21.34 -6.41 4.58
N GLN A 588 -21.72 -5.15 4.77
CA GLN A 588 -22.65 -4.44 3.88
C GLN A 588 -22.06 -4.27 2.48
N GLU A 589 -20.81 -3.79 2.39
CA GLU A 589 -20.12 -3.62 1.11
C GLU A 589 -19.96 -4.96 0.37
N PHE A 590 -19.73 -6.07 1.10
CA PHE A 590 -19.71 -7.41 0.50
C PHE A 590 -21.06 -7.81 -0.11
N GLN A 591 -22.17 -7.53 0.59
CA GLN A 591 -23.52 -7.85 0.12
C GLN A 591 -23.93 -7.00 -1.09
N ASP A 592 -23.54 -5.73 -1.11
CA ASP A 592 -23.78 -4.83 -2.24
C ASP A 592 -22.95 -5.25 -3.46
N TRP A 593 -21.69 -5.65 -3.25
CA TRP A 593 -20.83 -6.20 -4.31
C TRP A 593 -21.38 -7.51 -4.88
N ILE A 594 -21.76 -8.48 -4.04
CA ILE A 594 -22.20 -9.80 -4.54
C ILE A 594 -23.55 -9.74 -5.27
N THR A 595 -24.39 -8.76 -4.92
CA THR A 595 -25.74 -8.59 -5.48
C THR A 595 -25.73 -7.71 -6.74
N ASN A 596 -25.03 -6.58 -6.70
CA ASN A 596 -25.12 -5.53 -7.72
C ASN A 596 -23.82 -5.32 -8.52
N GLY A 597 -22.70 -5.89 -8.07
CA GLY A 597 -21.39 -5.67 -8.68
C GLY A 597 -20.88 -4.22 -8.51
N GLU A 598 -21.35 -3.51 -7.48
CA GLU A 598 -20.89 -2.16 -7.11
C GLU A 598 -19.50 -2.22 -6.44
N GLY A 599 -18.85 -1.07 -6.23
CA GLY A 599 -17.49 -1.00 -5.65
C GLY A 599 -17.40 -1.66 -4.27
N TYR A 600 -16.27 -2.29 -3.96
CA TYR A 600 -16.05 -3.06 -2.73
C TYR A 600 -14.81 -2.53 -1.99
N ASP A 601 -14.99 -1.38 -1.31
CA ASP A 601 -13.90 -0.68 -0.63
C ASP A 601 -13.17 -1.57 0.42
N SER A 602 -13.89 -2.50 1.07
CA SER A 602 -13.37 -3.47 2.05
C SER A 602 -12.95 -4.82 1.46
N SER A 603 -12.65 -4.86 0.16
CA SER A 603 -12.15 -6.02 -0.58
C SER A 603 -10.98 -6.78 0.07
N ASP A 604 -10.13 -6.09 0.84
CA ASP A 604 -9.02 -6.68 1.57
C ASP A 604 -9.45 -7.72 2.63
N THR A 605 -10.64 -7.55 3.23
CA THR A 605 -11.20 -8.49 4.21
C THR A 605 -11.54 -9.83 3.55
N LEU A 606 -12.25 -9.81 2.42
CA LEU A 606 -12.54 -11.02 1.66
C LEU A 606 -11.26 -11.63 1.06
N HIS A 607 -10.35 -10.80 0.53
CA HIS A 607 -9.07 -11.23 -0.02
C HIS A 607 -8.27 -12.04 1.01
N ARG A 608 -8.18 -11.58 2.27
CA ARG A 608 -7.51 -12.29 3.36
C ARG A 608 -8.13 -13.67 3.63
N GLY A 609 -9.46 -13.77 3.64
CA GLY A 609 -10.18 -15.04 3.78
C GLY A 609 -9.96 -16.02 2.64
N ALA A 610 -9.95 -15.51 1.40
CA ALA A 610 -9.68 -16.30 0.22
C ALA A 610 -8.24 -16.84 0.20
N VAL A 611 -7.25 -16.00 0.53
CA VAL A 611 -5.84 -16.40 0.67
C VAL A 611 -5.68 -17.49 1.72
N GLU A 612 -6.26 -17.32 2.92
CA GLU A 612 -6.21 -18.35 3.95
C GLU A 612 -6.82 -19.67 3.46
N THR A 613 -7.97 -19.61 2.78
CA THR A 613 -8.64 -20.81 2.27
C THR A 613 -7.75 -21.58 1.28
N LEU A 614 -7.01 -20.87 0.43
CA LEU A 614 -6.08 -21.47 -0.54
C LEU A 614 -4.83 -22.05 0.14
N GLU A 615 -4.30 -21.38 1.17
CA GLU A 615 -3.09 -21.80 1.89
C GLU A 615 -3.35 -22.86 2.98
N ARG A 616 -4.60 -23.06 3.39
CA ARG A 616 -4.97 -24.00 4.47
C ARG A 616 -4.59 -25.45 4.19
N TRP A 617 -4.76 -25.91 2.94
CA TRP A 617 -4.50 -27.30 2.56
C TRP A 617 -3.33 -27.46 1.59
N HIS A 618 -2.94 -26.39 0.90
CA HIS A 618 -1.97 -26.43 -0.18
C HIS A 618 -0.87 -25.38 0.00
N GLU A 619 0.26 -25.60 -0.67
CA GLU A 619 1.23 -24.54 -0.95
C GLU A 619 1.00 -24.08 -2.40
N PRO A 620 0.15 -23.06 -2.64
CA PRO A 620 -0.29 -22.71 -3.99
C PRO A 620 0.84 -22.13 -4.84
N THR A 621 1.69 -21.30 -4.24
CA THR A 621 2.81 -20.62 -4.91
C THR A 621 3.96 -21.55 -5.27
N ARG A 622 3.92 -22.82 -4.86
CA ARG A 622 4.98 -23.82 -5.09
C ARG A 622 4.69 -24.68 -6.32
N LEU A 623 5.59 -24.61 -7.30
CA LEU A 623 5.64 -25.47 -8.47
C LEU A 623 6.79 -26.48 -8.33
N GLY A 624 6.43 -27.75 -8.15
CA GLY A 624 7.37 -28.87 -7.99
C GLY A 624 6.69 -30.20 -8.33
N ASN A 625 7.15 -31.31 -7.76
CA ASN A 625 6.47 -32.59 -7.97
C ASN A 625 5.11 -32.63 -7.23
N PRO A 626 3.96 -32.77 -7.94
CA PRO A 626 2.65 -32.79 -7.29
C PRO A 626 2.42 -34.04 -6.44
N ASN A 627 3.17 -35.11 -6.68
CA ASN A 627 3.10 -36.36 -5.94
C ASN A 627 4.10 -36.40 -4.77
N ALA A 628 4.97 -35.40 -4.64
CA ALA A 628 5.95 -35.36 -3.56
C ALA A 628 5.31 -35.03 -2.21
N SER A 629 5.71 -35.78 -1.20
CA SER A 629 5.25 -35.60 0.18
C SER A 629 6.16 -34.69 1.03
N THR A 630 7.29 -34.26 0.48
CA THR A 630 8.31 -33.46 1.16
C THR A 630 8.02 -31.96 1.01
N ARG A 631 7.92 -31.26 2.14
CA ARG A 631 7.54 -29.84 2.24
C ARG A 631 8.72 -28.84 2.23
N TYR A 632 9.96 -29.31 2.02
CA TYR A 632 11.17 -28.47 2.11
C TYR A 632 12.21 -28.74 1.03
N VAL A 633 11.81 -29.36 -0.08
CA VAL A 633 12.72 -29.59 -1.22
C VAL A 633 12.58 -28.42 -2.18
N SER A 634 13.70 -27.99 -2.76
CA SER A 634 13.73 -26.83 -3.65
C SER A 634 12.74 -26.97 -4.80
N SER A 635 12.08 -25.87 -5.11
CA SER A 635 11.03 -25.80 -6.11
C SER A 635 10.96 -24.39 -6.67
N ILE A 636 10.18 -24.22 -7.73
CA ILE A 636 9.93 -22.89 -8.30
C ILE A 636 8.79 -22.26 -7.52
N TYR A 637 9.03 -21.10 -6.94
CA TYR A 637 8.05 -20.31 -6.19
C TYR A 637 7.63 -19.08 -6.98
N TYR A 638 6.32 -18.77 -6.94
CA TYR A 638 5.82 -17.45 -7.29
C TYR A 638 6.05 -16.47 -6.12
N ALA A 639 6.91 -15.48 -6.33
CA ALA A 639 7.35 -14.49 -5.35
C ALA A 639 6.96 -13.04 -5.71
N GLY A 640 5.96 -12.86 -6.59
CA GLY A 640 5.43 -11.55 -7.00
C GLY A 640 4.48 -10.90 -5.99
N GLY A 641 4.85 -10.87 -4.70
CA GLY A 641 4.03 -10.35 -3.58
C GLY A 641 4.24 -11.16 -2.30
N ASP A 642 3.43 -10.92 -1.26
CA ASP A 642 3.47 -11.63 0.03
C ASP A 642 2.56 -12.88 0.09
N HIS A 643 1.52 -12.95 -0.74
CA HIS A 643 0.52 -14.05 -0.79
C HIS A 643 0.26 -14.52 -2.23
N ILE A 644 -0.59 -15.53 -2.43
CA ILE A 644 -1.12 -15.87 -3.76
C ILE A 644 -1.90 -14.66 -4.31
N PRO A 645 -1.73 -14.27 -5.59
CA PRO A 645 -2.51 -13.18 -6.17
C PRO A 645 -3.98 -13.60 -6.31
N VAL A 646 -4.84 -13.03 -5.47
CA VAL A 646 -6.29 -13.11 -5.58
C VAL A 646 -6.77 -11.75 -6.10
N SER A 647 -7.65 -11.77 -7.09
CA SER A 647 -8.32 -10.58 -7.64
C SER A 647 -9.82 -10.67 -7.34
N ILE A 648 -10.44 -9.50 -7.16
CA ILE A 648 -11.89 -9.39 -6.92
C ILE A 648 -12.46 -8.59 -8.08
N GLN A 649 -13.43 -9.18 -8.79
CA GLN A 649 -14.01 -8.60 -9.99
C GLN A 649 -14.66 -7.24 -9.69
N GLY A 650 -14.32 -6.22 -10.48
CA GLY A 650 -14.89 -4.86 -10.37
C GLY A 650 -14.05 -3.84 -9.60
N ASP A 651 -13.20 -4.27 -8.66
CA ASP A 651 -12.43 -3.36 -7.80
C ASP A 651 -10.93 -3.69 -7.76
N GLN A 652 -10.55 -4.84 -7.20
CA GLN A 652 -9.16 -5.33 -7.19
C GLN A 652 -8.83 -6.17 -8.43
N GLN A 653 -9.11 -5.68 -9.64
CA GLN A 653 -8.63 -6.32 -10.86
C GLN A 653 -7.13 -6.05 -11.02
N ARG A 654 -6.30 -7.00 -10.56
CA ARG A 654 -4.86 -6.96 -10.78
C ARG A 654 -4.58 -7.32 -12.24
N GLN A 655 -3.69 -6.56 -12.89
CA GLN A 655 -3.11 -6.92 -14.18
C GLN A 655 -1.96 -7.93 -13.99
N ALA A 656 -2.14 -8.94 -13.13
CA ALA A 656 -1.18 -10.03 -13.02
C ALA A 656 -1.48 -11.06 -14.13
N ASN A 657 -0.46 -11.64 -14.75
CA ASN A 657 -0.66 -12.66 -15.80
C ASN A 657 -1.27 -13.97 -15.26
N VAL A 658 -1.18 -14.19 -13.93
CA VAL A 658 -1.71 -15.36 -13.23
C VAL A 658 -2.36 -14.88 -11.93
N ASP A 659 -3.67 -15.00 -11.83
CA ASP A 659 -4.47 -14.61 -10.67
C ASP A 659 -5.67 -15.55 -10.45
N VAL A 660 -6.15 -15.62 -9.20
CA VAL A 660 -7.41 -16.28 -8.86
C VAL A 660 -8.48 -15.20 -8.71
N GLU A 661 -9.36 -15.10 -9.70
CA GLU A 661 -10.46 -14.11 -9.70
C GLU A 661 -11.67 -14.62 -8.91
N LEU A 662 -12.18 -13.79 -8.00
CA LEU A 662 -13.47 -13.95 -7.35
C LEU A 662 -14.53 -13.20 -8.14
N GLU A 663 -15.49 -13.94 -8.69
CA GLU A 663 -16.58 -13.42 -9.53
C GLU A 663 -17.75 -12.92 -8.65
N TRP A 664 -18.40 -11.83 -9.05
CA TRP A 664 -19.62 -11.39 -8.36
C TRP A 664 -20.82 -12.23 -8.82
N GLY A 665 -21.76 -12.50 -7.91
CA GLY A 665 -22.96 -13.27 -8.20
C GLY A 665 -23.52 -13.97 -6.97
N ALA A 666 -24.84 -13.91 -6.80
CA ALA A 666 -25.54 -14.49 -5.65
C ALA A 666 -25.32 -16.02 -5.52
N GLU A 667 -24.97 -16.72 -6.60
CA GLU A 667 -24.58 -18.12 -6.58
C GLU A 667 -23.30 -18.42 -5.78
N HIS A 668 -22.46 -17.42 -5.54
CA HIS A 668 -21.19 -17.55 -4.83
C HIS A 668 -21.28 -17.18 -3.35
N GLU A 669 -22.42 -16.65 -2.88
CA GLU A 669 -22.62 -16.17 -1.50
C GLU A 669 -22.29 -17.27 -0.49
N ASP A 670 -22.85 -18.47 -0.66
CA ASP A 670 -22.60 -19.62 0.23
C ASP A 670 -21.10 -19.99 0.34
N LEU A 671 -20.31 -19.75 -0.70
CA LEU A 671 -18.88 -20.04 -0.72
C LEU A 671 -18.05 -18.92 -0.09
N TYR A 672 -18.44 -17.66 -0.31
CA TYR A 672 -17.67 -16.48 0.10
C TYR A 672 -17.99 -16.00 1.51
N THR A 673 -19.19 -16.25 2.04
CA THR A 673 -19.54 -15.89 3.43
C THR A 673 -18.54 -16.45 4.46
N PRO A 674 -18.12 -17.74 4.42
CA PRO A 674 -17.11 -18.24 5.34
C PRO A 674 -15.71 -17.61 5.15
N MET A 675 -15.37 -17.19 3.93
CA MET A 675 -14.12 -16.47 3.67
C MET A 675 -14.17 -15.06 4.27
N LEU A 676 -15.29 -14.36 4.12
CA LEU A 676 -15.54 -13.06 4.75
C LEU A 676 -15.50 -13.16 6.28
N GLU A 677 -16.14 -14.17 6.88
CA GLU A 677 -16.10 -14.42 8.33
C GLU A 677 -14.66 -14.58 8.82
N TYR A 678 -13.81 -15.33 8.09
CA TYR A 678 -12.39 -15.42 8.43
C TYR A 678 -11.69 -14.06 8.35
N GLY A 679 -11.99 -13.24 7.34
CA GLY A 679 -11.47 -11.89 7.23
C GLY A 679 -11.83 -11.00 8.42
N LEU A 680 -13.05 -11.12 8.92
CA LEU A 680 -13.60 -10.29 10.01
C LEU A 680 -13.15 -10.74 11.40
N PHE A 681 -13.09 -12.05 11.64
CA PHE A 681 -12.86 -12.65 12.96
C PHE A 681 -11.51 -13.35 13.10
N GLY A 682 -10.79 -13.58 12.00
CA GLY A 682 -9.50 -14.28 11.99
C GLY A 682 -9.60 -15.79 12.22
N MET A 683 -10.81 -16.38 12.18
CA MET A 683 -11.03 -17.81 12.35
C MET A 683 -12.27 -18.29 11.59
N PHE A 684 -12.25 -19.55 11.14
CA PHE A 684 -13.43 -20.21 10.57
C PHE A 684 -14.30 -20.76 11.69
N ASP A 685 -15.60 -20.53 11.62
CA ASP A 685 -16.57 -21.11 12.56
C ASP A 685 -16.72 -22.61 12.26
N ALA A 686 -16.27 -23.46 13.20
CA ALA A 686 -16.31 -24.90 13.03
C ALA A 686 -17.73 -25.50 12.96
N THR A 687 -18.75 -24.74 13.41
CA THR A 687 -20.14 -25.22 13.47
C THR A 687 -20.92 -24.94 12.19
N ASP A 688 -20.67 -23.79 11.56
CA ASP A 688 -21.40 -23.33 10.36
C ASP A 688 -20.60 -23.46 9.05
N THR A 689 -19.27 -23.59 9.11
CA THR A 689 -18.42 -23.62 7.90
C THR A 689 -18.47 -24.97 7.17
N ASN A 690 -18.85 -24.96 5.89
CA ASN A 690 -18.74 -26.11 5.01
C ASN A 690 -17.31 -26.29 4.44
N PHE A 691 -16.44 -26.94 5.21
CA PHE A 691 -15.05 -27.17 4.82
C PHE A 691 -14.87 -28.01 3.55
N ASP A 692 -15.82 -28.89 3.21
CA ASP A 692 -15.74 -29.70 1.99
C ASP A 692 -15.90 -28.83 0.73
N GLN A 693 -16.80 -27.84 0.78
CA GLN A 693 -17.01 -26.89 -0.31
C GLN A 693 -15.80 -25.95 -0.49
N LEU A 694 -15.28 -25.40 0.61
CA LEU A 694 -14.07 -24.57 0.58
C LEU A 694 -12.86 -25.34 0.03
N ARG A 695 -12.70 -26.62 0.45
CA ARG A 695 -11.62 -27.47 -0.04
C ARG A 695 -11.75 -27.79 -1.53
N ALA A 696 -12.95 -28.12 -2.01
CA ALA A 696 -13.17 -28.40 -3.43
C ALA A 696 -12.87 -27.18 -4.31
N TRP A 697 -13.24 -25.98 -3.83
CA TRP A 697 -12.89 -24.73 -4.48
C TRP A 697 -11.37 -24.50 -4.48
N ALA A 698 -10.70 -24.68 -3.33
CA ALA A 698 -9.24 -24.54 -3.24
C ALA A 698 -8.50 -25.54 -4.14
N ASP A 699 -8.91 -26.82 -4.15
CA ASP A 699 -8.32 -27.86 -5.00
C ASP A 699 -8.36 -27.46 -6.50
N THR A 700 -9.48 -26.89 -6.94
CA THR A 700 -9.69 -26.47 -8.33
C THR A 700 -8.82 -25.26 -8.69
N ASN A 701 -8.87 -24.20 -7.88
CA ASN A 701 -8.16 -22.96 -8.15
C ASN A 701 -6.64 -23.12 -8.02
N VAL A 702 -6.15 -23.86 -7.02
CA VAL A 702 -4.71 -24.13 -6.87
C VAL A 702 -4.19 -24.97 -8.02
N ALA A 703 -4.96 -25.96 -8.50
CA ALA A 703 -4.56 -26.75 -9.67
C ALA A 703 -4.51 -25.90 -10.94
N GLN A 704 -5.47 -25.00 -11.14
CA GLN A 704 -5.48 -24.06 -12.26
C GLN A 704 -4.29 -23.09 -12.19
N PHE A 705 -4.07 -22.47 -11.04
CA PHE A 705 -2.96 -21.55 -10.80
C PHE A 705 -1.60 -22.20 -11.12
N LYS A 706 -1.35 -23.43 -10.63
CA LYS A 706 -0.10 -24.16 -10.92
C LYS A 706 0.04 -24.51 -12.39
N ARG A 707 -1.06 -24.80 -13.09
CA ARG A 707 -1.05 -25.06 -14.54
C ARG A 707 -0.70 -23.79 -15.32
N GLU A 708 -1.21 -22.64 -14.91
CA GLU A 708 -0.91 -21.35 -15.51
C GLU A 708 0.53 -20.91 -15.26
N MET A 709 1.03 -21.04 -14.01
CA MET A 709 2.45 -20.85 -13.69
C MET A 709 3.36 -21.70 -14.58
N ARG A 710 3.04 -22.99 -14.71
CA ARG A 710 3.81 -23.91 -15.58
C ARG A 710 3.78 -23.44 -17.03
N LYS A 711 2.59 -23.09 -17.53
CA LYS A 711 2.41 -22.66 -18.91
C LYS A 711 3.19 -21.37 -19.21
N GLU A 712 3.14 -20.38 -18.32
CA GLU A 712 3.88 -19.12 -18.49
C GLU A 712 5.40 -19.36 -18.54
N ILE A 713 5.92 -20.31 -17.75
CA ILE A 713 7.33 -20.70 -17.82
C ILE A 713 7.64 -21.47 -19.12
N GLU A 714 6.84 -22.49 -19.45
CA GLU A 714 7.10 -23.41 -20.58
C GLU A 714 6.85 -22.76 -21.96
N ASP A 715 5.94 -21.78 -22.07
CA ASP A 715 5.72 -21.03 -23.31
C ASP A 715 6.99 -20.27 -23.77
N ASN A 716 7.88 -19.94 -22.82
CA ASN A 716 9.19 -19.32 -23.08
C ASN A 716 10.30 -20.32 -23.43
N LEU A 717 10.08 -21.62 -23.25
CA LEU A 717 11.08 -22.69 -23.42
C LEU A 717 11.07 -23.36 -24.81
N LYS A 718 10.38 -22.78 -25.80
CA LYS A 718 10.38 -23.19 -27.23
C LYS A 718 10.16 -24.69 -27.52
N GLY A 719 9.47 -25.42 -26.65
CA GLY A 719 9.18 -26.86 -26.82
C GLY A 719 9.86 -27.77 -25.79
N LEU A 720 10.80 -27.21 -25.00
CA LEU A 720 11.34 -27.85 -23.80
C LEU A 720 10.36 -27.70 -22.64
N THR A 721 10.24 -28.75 -21.83
CA THR A 721 9.55 -28.65 -20.53
C THR A 721 10.55 -28.33 -19.43
N ILE A 722 10.07 -27.91 -18.27
CA ILE A 722 10.95 -27.62 -17.12
C ILE A 722 11.83 -28.85 -16.79
N GLU A 723 11.25 -30.06 -16.84
CA GLU A 723 11.97 -31.31 -16.60
C GLU A 723 13.11 -31.55 -17.61
N LYS A 724 12.86 -31.31 -18.90
CA LYS A 724 13.90 -31.46 -19.94
C LYS A 724 15.03 -30.45 -19.74
N MET A 725 14.67 -29.21 -19.42
CA MET A 725 15.63 -28.13 -19.17
C MET A 725 16.54 -28.44 -17.98
N LEU A 726 16.00 -28.99 -16.89
CA LEU A 726 16.78 -29.42 -15.72
C LEU A 726 17.71 -30.59 -16.06
N VAL A 727 17.22 -31.59 -16.81
CA VAL A 727 18.04 -32.72 -17.27
C VAL A 727 19.19 -32.23 -18.16
N LEU A 728 18.94 -31.31 -19.09
CA LEU A 728 19.98 -30.70 -19.94
C LEU A 728 21.02 -29.94 -19.13
N GLY A 729 20.58 -29.07 -18.22
CA GLY A 729 21.49 -28.30 -17.36
C GLY A 729 22.40 -29.19 -16.52
N GLN A 730 21.88 -30.30 -16.00
CA GLN A 730 22.66 -31.28 -15.26
C GLN A 730 23.65 -32.05 -16.14
N LEU A 731 23.23 -32.43 -17.35
CA LEU A 731 24.13 -33.06 -18.32
C LEU A 731 25.27 -32.14 -18.72
N PHE A 732 25.01 -30.85 -18.92
CA PHE A 732 26.05 -29.86 -19.17
C PHE A 732 27.04 -29.75 -18.00
N LEU A 733 26.56 -29.69 -16.76
CA LEU A 733 27.43 -29.67 -15.58
C LEU A 733 28.31 -30.93 -15.47
N ILE A 734 27.74 -32.11 -15.72
CA ILE A 734 28.48 -33.38 -15.63
C ILE A 734 29.46 -33.53 -16.80
N ASN A 735 29.05 -33.17 -18.01
CA ASN A 735 29.92 -33.14 -19.18
C ASN A 735 31.09 -32.18 -18.93
N ALA A 736 30.84 -31.00 -18.38
CA ALA A 736 31.88 -30.04 -18.02
C ALA A 736 32.80 -30.51 -16.87
N ALA A 737 32.31 -31.37 -15.97
CA ALA A 737 33.07 -31.86 -14.83
C ALA A 737 33.93 -33.10 -15.16
N LYS A 738 33.45 -33.97 -16.06
CA LYS A 738 34.02 -35.31 -16.27
C LYS A 738 34.20 -35.70 -17.74
N GLY A 739 33.68 -34.91 -18.67
CA GLY A 739 33.66 -35.25 -20.08
C GLY A 739 32.73 -36.42 -20.42
N THR A 740 31.65 -36.62 -19.67
CA THR A 740 30.72 -37.73 -19.93
C THR A 740 30.07 -37.57 -21.30
N LYS A 741 30.22 -38.58 -22.16
CA LYS A 741 29.54 -38.67 -23.46
C LYS A 741 28.11 -39.17 -23.28
N ILE A 742 27.20 -38.62 -24.07
CA ILE A 742 25.80 -39.04 -24.09
C ILE A 742 25.67 -40.08 -25.20
N GLU A 743 25.52 -41.35 -24.81
CA GLU A 743 25.32 -42.44 -25.75
C GLU A 743 23.83 -42.59 -26.13
N GLN A 744 23.55 -43.04 -27.34
CA GLN A 744 22.19 -43.29 -27.84
C GLN A 744 21.40 -44.31 -27.00
N ASP A 745 22.09 -45.16 -26.23
CA ASP A 745 21.49 -46.19 -25.37
C ASP A 745 20.89 -45.62 -24.06
N GLY A 746 21.05 -44.30 -23.81
CA GLY A 746 20.30 -43.54 -22.82
C GLY A 746 21.12 -42.97 -21.66
N ILE A 747 20.68 -41.84 -21.13
CA ILE A 747 21.22 -41.21 -19.92
C ILE A 747 20.88 -42.09 -18.72
N SER A 748 21.80 -42.40 -17.79
CA SER A 748 21.50 -43.20 -16.58
C SER A 748 20.76 -42.40 -15.50
N THR A 749 20.05 -43.07 -14.58
CA THR A 749 19.36 -42.39 -13.47
C THR A 749 20.37 -41.77 -12.49
N GLU A 750 21.49 -42.48 -12.29
CA GLU A 750 22.54 -42.11 -11.34
C GLU A 750 23.24 -40.83 -11.77
N LEU A 751 23.43 -40.63 -13.09
CA LEU A 751 24.00 -39.39 -13.63
C LEU A 751 23.16 -38.18 -13.25
N ILE A 752 21.82 -38.24 -13.31
CA ILE A 752 20.98 -37.07 -13.04
C ILE A 752 21.07 -36.58 -11.59
N PHE A 753 21.38 -37.47 -10.64
CA PHE A 753 21.52 -37.12 -9.22
C PHE A 753 22.99 -37.00 -8.78
N GLU A 754 23.92 -36.97 -9.73
CA GLU A 754 25.35 -36.90 -9.41
C GLU A 754 25.74 -35.48 -8.98
N GLU A 755 26.50 -35.37 -7.88
CA GLU A 755 27.01 -34.08 -7.43
C GLU A 755 28.07 -33.54 -8.41
N TYR A 756 27.92 -32.27 -8.78
CA TYR A 756 28.89 -31.57 -9.60
C TYR A 756 30.21 -31.39 -8.83
N ASN A 757 31.29 -31.98 -9.36
CA ASN A 757 32.63 -31.86 -8.78
C ASN A 757 33.68 -31.72 -9.90
N LEU A 758 34.36 -30.57 -9.92
CA LEU A 758 35.46 -30.29 -10.85
C LEU A 758 36.78 -30.92 -10.46
N ASP A 759 36.97 -31.34 -9.20
CA ASP A 759 38.23 -31.92 -8.74
C ASP A 759 38.33 -33.37 -9.23
N GLN A 760 38.86 -33.54 -10.45
CA GLN A 760 39.19 -34.84 -11.02
C GLN A 760 40.64 -35.25 -10.70
N PRO A 761 40.95 -36.55 -10.63
CA PRO A 761 42.32 -37.03 -10.38
C PRO A 761 43.35 -36.49 -11.38
N TYR A 762 42.91 -36.26 -12.62
CA TYR A 762 43.72 -35.81 -13.76
C TYR A 762 43.69 -34.29 -14.00
N GLY A 763 43.22 -33.48 -13.04
CA GLY A 763 43.21 -32.02 -13.15
C GLY A 763 41.86 -31.43 -13.57
N LYS A 764 41.85 -30.21 -14.12
CA LYS A 764 40.63 -29.46 -14.44
C LYS A 764 40.68 -28.95 -15.89
N PRO A 765 40.41 -29.81 -16.88
CA PRO A 765 40.64 -29.48 -18.29
C PRO A 765 40.00 -28.16 -18.74
N ILE A 766 38.76 -27.89 -18.33
CA ILE A 766 38.10 -26.62 -18.68
C ILE A 766 38.74 -25.40 -18.02
N VAL A 767 39.28 -25.54 -16.81
CA VAL A 767 39.92 -24.44 -16.06
C VAL A 767 41.34 -24.19 -16.53
N ASP A 768 42.01 -25.25 -16.98
CA ASP A 768 43.40 -25.22 -17.36
C ASP A 768 43.56 -24.72 -18.82
N GLU A 769 42.62 -25.08 -19.71
CA GLU A 769 42.73 -24.78 -21.15
C GLU A 769 42.05 -23.48 -21.60
N PHE A 770 40.93 -23.06 -20.97
CA PHE A 770 40.20 -21.88 -21.42
C PHE A 770 40.65 -20.59 -20.71
N GLU A 771 40.86 -19.53 -21.49
CA GLU A 771 41.18 -18.21 -20.95
C GLU A 771 40.03 -17.67 -20.07
N ARG A 772 40.40 -17.04 -18.95
CA ARG A 772 39.43 -16.50 -17.98
C ARG A 772 38.56 -15.36 -18.52
N ASP A 773 38.98 -14.73 -19.60
CA ASP A 773 38.24 -13.64 -20.25
C ASP A 773 37.43 -14.13 -21.47
N SER A 774 37.41 -15.45 -21.75
CA SER A 774 36.63 -16.03 -22.85
C SER A 774 35.13 -16.08 -22.52
N ALA A 775 34.30 -15.95 -23.57
CA ALA A 775 32.84 -16.04 -23.43
C ALA A 775 32.39 -17.41 -22.90
N PHE A 776 33.03 -18.49 -23.35
CA PHE A 776 32.79 -19.84 -22.85
C PHE A 776 33.12 -19.97 -21.36
N TRP A 777 34.26 -19.44 -20.90
CA TRP A 777 34.63 -19.46 -19.48
C TRP A 777 33.61 -18.72 -18.61
N GLU A 778 33.11 -17.58 -19.07
CA GLU A 778 32.06 -16.82 -18.39
C GLU A 778 30.76 -17.63 -18.30
N ALA A 779 30.30 -18.21 -19.41
CA ALA A 779 29.10 -19.03 -19.47
C ALA A 779 29.21 -20.27 -18.56
N PHE A 780 30.35 -20.98 -18.62
CA PHE A 780 30.65 -22.11 -17.74
C PHE A 780 30.65 -21.70 -16.26
N THR A 781 31.35 -20.63 -15.90
CA THR A 781 31.43 -20.16 -14.52
C THR A 781 30.06 -19.76 -13.99
N ASN A 782 29.21 -19.15 -14.83
CA ASN A 782 27.86 -18.78 -14.47
C ASN A 782 26.93 -19.99 -14.30
N LEU A 783 27.03 -21.01 -15.17
CA LEU A 783 26.33 -22.27 -15.00
C LEU A 783 26.77 -23.00 -13.73
N ALA A 784 28.08 -23.09 -13.48
CA ALA A 784 28.66 -23.74 -12.30
C ALA A 784 28.21 -23.07 -10.97
N LYS A 785 28.05 -21.74 -10.94
CA LYS A 785 27.45 -21.03 -9.80
C LYS A 785 26.01 -21.45 -9.49
N SER A 786 25.30 -22.04 -10.47
CA SER A 786 23.91 -22.51 -10.34
C SER A 786 23.81 -24.01 -10.11
N SER A 787 24.94 -24.71 -9.92
CA SER A 787 24.96 -26.16 -9.77
C SER A 787 24.10 -26.66 -8.60
N SER A 788 24.14 -25.95 -7.46
CA SER A 788 23.25 -26.25 -6.32
C SER A 788 21.78 -26.07 -6.68
N ASP A 789 21.44 -24.97 -7.37
CA ASP A 789 20.05 -24.67 -7.74
C ASP A 789 19.48 -25.73 -8.71
N ILE A 790 20.30 -26.20 -9.66
CA ILE A 790 19.92 -27.26 -10.61
C ILE A 790 19.75 -28.60 -9.88
N SER A 791 20.72 -28.98 -9.03
CA SER A 791 20.66 -30.21 -8.24
C SER A 791 19.43 -30.23 -7.33
N ASP A 792 19.19 -29.14 -6.60
CA ASP A 792 18.07 -29.07 -5.67
C ASP A 792 16.71 -29.07 -6.40
N LEU A 793 16.63 -28.48 -7.59
CA LEU A 793 15.42 -28.55 -8.43
C LEU A 793 15.18 -29.95 -9.00
N ILE A 794 16.25 -30.66 -9.37
CA ILE A 794 16.17 -32.07 -9.79
C ILE A 794 15.60 -32.91 -8.65
N GLU A 795 16.09 -32.72 -7.43
CA GLU A 795 15.50 -33.36 -6.26
C GLU A 795 14.02 -32.99 -6.11
N GLY A 796 13.66 -31.71 -6.26
CA GLY A 796 12.29 -31.21 -6.09
C GLY A 796 11.28 -31.71 -7.13
N PHE A 797 11.73 -31.93 -8.37
CA PHE A 797 10.87 -32.36 -9.47
C PHE A 797 10.83 -33.88 -9.64
N PHE A 798 11.91 -34.59 -9.31
CA PHE A 798 12.03 -36.02 -9.57
C PHE A 798 12.03 -36.90 -8.31
N LEU A 799 12.07 -36.35 -7.09
CA LEU A 799 11.92 -37.16 -5.87
C LEU A 799 10.51 -37.03 -5.26
N LEU A 800 9.93 -38.18 -4.89
CA LEU A 800 8.69 -38.27 -4.11
C LEU A 800 8.95 -38.18 -2.59
N LYS A 801 10.13 -38.67 -2.18
CA LYS A 801 10.72 -38.67 -0.84
C LYS A 801 12.24 -38.64 -0.97
N SER A 802 12.97 -38.39 0.12
CA SER A 802 14.44 -38.25 0.15
C SER A 802 15.21 -39.32 -0.64
N ASN A 803 14.69 -40.56 -0.73
CA ASN A 803 15.34 -41.67 -1.45
C ASN A 803 14.41 -42.36 -2.47
N VAL A 804 13.28 -41.74 -2.85
CA VAL A 804 12.30 -42.36 -3.76
C VAL A 804 12.14 -41.50 -4.99
N VAL A 805 12.59 -42.00 -6.13
CA VAL A 805 12.51 -41.33 -7.43
C VAL A 805 11.14 -41.56 -8.07
N ASP A 806 10.57 -40.50 -8.64
CA ASP A 806 9.45 -40.54 -9.58
C ASP A 806 9.96 -41.03 -10.94
N TYR A 807 10.07 -42.35 -11.07
CA TYR A 807 10.65 -42.99 -12.24
C TYR A 807 9.90 -42.67 -13.53
N ASP A 808 8.57 -42.54 -13.47
CA ASP A 808 7.77 -42.28 -14.67
C ASP A 808 8.12 -40.90 -15.25
N ARG A 809 8.15 -39.87 -14.40
CA ARG A 809 8.48 -38.50 -14.81
C ARG A 809 9.92 -38.35 -15.28
N LEU A 810 10.86 -38.97 -14.55
CA LEU A 810 12.30 -38.89 -14.89
C LEU A 810 12.64 -39.70 -16.14
N ALA A 811 12.06 -40.89 -16.32
CA ALA A 811 12.31 -41.75 -17.47
C ALA A 811 11.79 -41.12 -18.77
N GLU A 812 10.64 -40.43 -18.71
CA GLU A 812 10.11 -39.69 -19.85
C GLU A 812 11.06 -38.58 -20.29
N ALA A 813 11.47 -37.69 -19.37
CA ALA A 813 12.39 -36.60 -19.66
C ALA A 813 13.75 -37.10 -20.20
N ARG A 814 14.34 -38.11 -19.56
CA ARG A 814 15.62 -38.71 -20.00
C ARG A 814 15.52 -39.34 -21.38
N ARG A 815 14.46 -40.10 -21.64
CA ARG A 815 14.26 -40.78 -22.93
C ARG A 815 14.09 -39.77 -24.06
N GLU A 816 13.36 -38.69 -23.82
CA GLU A 816 13.14 -37.65 -24.84
C GLU A 816 14.40 -36.83 -25.09
N VAL A 817 15.16 -36.49 -24.05
CA VAL A 817 16.45 -35.79 -24.20
C VAL A 817 17.48 -36.68 -24.90
N ALA A 818 17.59 -37.95 -24.52
CA ALA A 818 18.55 -38.87 -25.15
C ALA A 818 18.20 -39.21 -26.61
N ALA A 819 16.92 -39.19 -26.99
CA ALA A 819 16.49 -39.52 -28.34
C ALA A 819 16.91 -38.48 -29.38
N ASP A 820 17.02 -37.22 -29.00
CA ASP A 820 17.35 -36.10 -29.91
C ASP A 820 18.14 -35.00 -29.17
N PHE A 821 19.29 -35.39 -28.60
CA PHE A 821 20.05 -34.51 -27.72
C PHE A 821 20.46 -33.20 -28.41
N ASP A 822 20.96 -33.28 -29.65
CA ASP A 822 21.41 -32.10 -30.38
C ASP A 822 20.26 -31.12 -30.66
N ALA A 823 19.06 -31.62 -31.02
CA ALA A 823 17.89 -30.75 -31.19
C ALA A 823 17.48 -30.06 -29.88
N HIS A 824 17.59 -30.73 -28.73
CA HIS A 824 17.30 -30.11 -27.43
C HIS A 824 18.37 -29.09 -27.01
N VAL A 825 19.62 -29.27 -27.43
CA VAL A 825 20.68 -28.24 -27.28
C VAL A 825 20.34 -27.03 -28.15
N ASP A 826 19.95 -27.24 -29.40
CA ASP A 826 19.52 -26.16 -30.31
C ASP A 826 18.27 -25.42 -29.77
N ASP A 827 17.28 -26.15 -29.25
CA ASP A 827 16.10 -25.56 -28.61
C ASP A 827 16.50 -24.73 -27.38
N ALA A 828 17.47 -25.20 -26.58
CA ALA A 828 17.97 -24.49 -25.42
C ALA A 828 18.65 -23.15 -25.78
N MET A 829 19.32 -23.07 -26.93
CA MET A 829 19.94 -21.82 -27.44
C MET A 829 18.90 -20.77 -27.84
N MET A 830 17.69 -21.20 -28.19
CA MET A 830 16.62 -20.32 -28.70
C MET A 830 15.69 -19.82 -27.57
N ILE A 831 15.99 -20.15 -26.32
CA ILE A 831 15.21 -19.73 -25.15
C ILE A 831 15.38 -18.23 -24.94
N ASP A 832 14.26 -17.51 -24.90
CA ASP A 832 14.23 -16.13 -24.44
C ASP A 832 13.82 -16.07 -22.97
N ALA A 833 14.80 -16.30 -22.09
CA ALA A 833 14.56 -16.30 -20.65
C ALA A 833 14.23 -14.90 -20.10
N GLY A 834 14.42 -13.84 -20.89
CA GLY A 834 14.16 -12.45 -20.48
C GLY A 834 12.67 -12.11 -20.38
N GLU A 835 11.80 -12.85 -21.07
CA GLU A 835 10.35 -12.67 -21.00
C GLU A 835 9.71 -13.40 -19.79
N ILE A 836 10.47 -14.25 -19.09
CA ILE A 836 10.00 -14.92 -17.86
C ILE A 836 9.91 -13.88 -16.73
N PRO A 837 8.74 -13.71 -16.09
CA PRO A 837 8.60 -12.75 -15.01
C PRO A 837 9.58 -12.98 -13.85
N ASP A 838 10.13 -11.87 -13.34
CA ASP A 838 11.01 -11.84 -12.16
C ASP A 838 10.34 -12.37 -10.88
N ALA A 839 9.02 -12.55 -10.91
CA ALA A 839 8.24 -13.18 -9.85
C ALA A 839 8.65 -14.64 -9.62
N TYR A 840 9.15 -15.37 -10.62
CA TYR A 840 9.51 -16.78 -10.47
C TYR A 840 10.92 -16.96 -9.90
N LYS A 841 11.02 -17.60 -8.73
CA LYS A 841 12.29 -17.81 -8.02
C LYS A 841 12.48 -19.25 -7.55
N VAL A 842 13.73 -19.67 -7.44
CA VAL A 842 14.15 -21.01 -6.99
C VAL A 842 14.60 -20.94 -5.54
N GLY A 843 14.12 -21.88 -4.72
CA GLY A 843 14.58 -22.08 -3.35
C GLY A 843 13.83 -23.22 -2.67
N SER A 844 14.21 -23.54 -1.43
CA SER A 844 13.53 -24.53 -0.57
C SER A 844 12.19 -24.03 -0.04
N THR A 845 12.08 -22.73 0.20
CA THR A 845 10.89 -22.00 0.65
C THR A 845 10.79 -20.67 -0.07
N ARG A 846 9.59 -20.09 -0.17
CA ARG A 846 9.37 -18.78 -0.80
C ARG A 846 10.28 -17.68 -0.24
N LYS A 847 10.50 -17.64 1.08
CA LYS A 847 11.37 -16.64 1.75
C LYS A 847 12.86 -16.85 1.49
N GLN A 848 13.27 -18.08 1.16
CA GLN A 848 14.65 -18.43 0.85
C GLN A 848 14.89 -18.52 -0.67
N ALA A 849 13.88 -18.19 -1.49
CA ALA A 849 13.99 -18.21 -2.94
C ALA A 849 14.70 -16.96 -3.45
N ASN A 850 15.98 -17.11 -3.79
CA ASN A 850 16.87 -16.00 -4.13
C ASN A 850 17.25 -15.95 -5.61
N THR A 851 17.36 -17.10 -6.26
CA THR A 851 17.74 -17.19 -7.68
C THR A 851 16.50 -17.05 -8.55
N LYS A 852 16.50 -16.12 -9.52
CA LYS A 852 15.40 -15.98 -10.50
C LYS A 852 15.43 -17.12 -11.51
N VAL A 853 14.27 -17.64 -11.89
CA VAL A 853 14.16 -18.69 -12.92
C VAL A 853 14.69 -18.20 -14.27
N SER A 854 14.41 -16.95 -14.63
CA SER A 854 14.97 -16.30 -15.83
C SER A 854 16.50 -16.36 -15.85
N THR A 855 17.15 -16.04 -14.73
CA THR A 855 18.61 -16.11 -14.59
C THR A 855 19.13 -17.55 -14.65
N LEU A 856 18.42 -18.52 -14.08
CA LEU A 856 18.83 -19.92 -14.16
C LEU A 856 18.79 -20.43 -15.60
N PHE A 857 17.68 -20.20 -16.30
CA PHE A 857 17.50 -20.66 -17.68
C PHE A 857 18.36 -19.89 -18.67
N SER A 858 18.61 -18.59 -18.45
CA SER A 858 19.57 -17.84 -19.27
C SER A 858 20.96 -18.45 -19.15
N ARG A 859 21.42 -18.83 -17.95
CA ARG A 859 22.74 -19.45 -17.77
C ARG A 859 22.89 -20.79 -18.50
N ILE A 860 21.82 -21.59 -18.55
CA ILE A 860 21.82 -22.85 -19.31
C ILE A 860 21.82 -22.56 -20.82
N SER A 861 21.04 -21.59 -21.28
CA SER A 861 20.98 -21.14 -22.69
C SER A 861 22.31 -20.54 -23.16
N ASP A 862 22.93 -19.69 -22.35
CA ASP A 862 24.23 -19.06 -22.62
C ASP A 862 25.30 -20.15 -22.74
N TYR A 863 25.30 -21.13 -21.83
CA TYR A 863 26.21 -22.26 -21.90
C TYR A 863 25.98 -23.10 -23.16
N ALA A 864 24.73 -23.44 -23.50
CA ALA A 864 24.42 -24.17 -24.75
C ALA A 864 24.90 -23.41 -25.99
N THR A 865 24.76 -22.08 -26.00
CA THR A 865 25.19 -21.22 -27.10
C THR A 865 26.70 -21.20 -27.26
N GLU A 866 27.45 -21.00 -26.18
CA GLU A 866 28.92 -21.00 -26.24
C GLU A 866 29.47 -22.40 -26.48
N LEU A 867 28.80 -23.45 -25.99
CA LEU A 867 29.15 -24.84 -26.25
C LEU A 867 29.12 -25.17 -27.75
N GLN A 868 28.10 -24.72 -28.47
CA GLN A 868 28.00 -24.91 -29.94
C GLN A 868 28.97 -24.04 -30.74
N ARG A 869 29.59 -23.02 -30.13
CA ARG A 869 30.63 -22.21 -30.77
C ARG A 869 32.02 -22.83 -30.66
N LEU A 870 32.21 -23.79 -29.76
CA LEU A 870 33.49 -24.45 -29.61
C LEU A 870 33.85 -25.21 -30.89
N THR A 871 35.09 -25.05 -31.35
CA THR A 871 35.59 -25.71 -32.55
C THR A 871 36.85 -26.50 -32.25
N PRO A 872 37.04 -27.68 -32.88
CA PRO A 872 38.28 -28.43 -32.77
C PRO A 872 39.51 -27.61 -33.20
N GLU A 873 39.37 -26.74 -34.19
CA GLU A 873 40.50 -25.98 -34.75
C GLU A 873 41.04 -24.89 -33.80
N GLU A 874 40.17 -24.22 -33.04
CA GLU A 874 40.59 -23.16 -32.10
C GLU A 874 40.77 -23.74 -30.70
N ASP A 875 39.74 -24.39 -30.15
CA ASP A 875 39.68 -24.79 -28.74
C ASP A 875 40.34 -26.16 -28.47
N GLY A 876 40.49 -26.99 -29.51
CA GLY A 876 41.18 -28.30 -29.45
C GLY A 876 42.64 -28.26 -29.94
N SER A 877 43.14 -27.09 -30.33
CA SER A 877 44.46 -26.90 -30.94
C SER A 877 45.61 -27.43 -30.10
N HIS A 878 45.59 -27.23 -28.78
CA HIS A 878 46.60 -27.73 -27.85
C HIS A 878 46.71 -29.26 -27.87
N ILE A 879 45.62 -30.00 -28.09
CA ILE A 879 45.67 -31.46 -28.22
C ILE A 879 46.44 -31.82 -29.49
N GLN A 880 46.23 -31.10 -30.59
CA GLN A 880 46.95 -31.34 -31.85
C GLN A 880 48.43 -30.96 -31.74
N GLU A 881 48.76 -29.88 -31.04
CA GLU A 881 50.15 -29.47 -30.75
C GLU A 881 50.87 -30.52 -29.89
N ASP A 882 50.25 -30.98 -28.80
CA ASP A 882 50.83 -32.01 -27.92
C ASP A 882 50.86 -33.42 -28.57
N LEU A 883 50.02 -33.67 -29.58
CA LEU A 883 50.07 -34.88 -30.39
C LEU A 883 51.25 -34.90 -31.37
N GLU A 884 51.73 -33.74 -31.84
CA GLU A 884 52.75 -33.66 -32.90
C GLU A 884 54.02 -34.50 -32.61
N PRO A 885 54.62 -34.47 -31.40
CA PRO A 885 55.76 -35.32 -31.04
C PRO A 885 55.43 -36.82 -31.11
N VAL A 886 54.24 -37.18 -30.62
CA VAL A 886 53.77 -38.57 -30.62
C VAL A 886 53.52 -39.02 -32.05
N GLU A 887 52.85 -38.24 -32.88
CA GLU A 887 52.56 -38.61 -34.27
C GLU A 887 53.81 -38.79 -35.13
N ARG A 888 54.86 -38.01 -34.86
CA ARG A 888 56.12 -38.07 -35.58
C ARG A 888 56.86 -39.39 -35.38
N TRP A 889 56.78 -39.94 -34.17
CA TRP A 889 57.57 -41.11 -33.77
C TRP A 889 56.76 -42.35 -33.47
N TYR A 890 55.45 -42.27 -33.31
CA TYR A 890 54.61 -43.41 -32.96
C TYR A 890 54.25 -44.29 -34.18
N ASP A 891 54.51 -45.59 -34.08
CA ASP A 891 53.96 -46.62 -34.98
C ASP A 891 53.18 -47.67 -34.18
N SER A 892 52.06 -48.11 -34.75
CA SER A 892 51.24 -49.21 -34.27
C SER A 892 51.98 -50.55 -34.06
N SER A 893 53.17 -50.72 -34.62
CA SER A 893 54.02 -51.90 -34.43
C SER A 893 54.97 -51.82 -33.24
N HIS A 894 55.06 -50.69 -32.53
CA HIS A 894 56.01 -50.52 -31.43
C HIS A 894 55.70 -51.42 -30.25
N THR A 895 56.75 -52.07 -29.74
CA THR A 895 56.76 -52.77 -28.47
C THR A 895 57.61 -52.01 -27.46
N VAL A 896 57.40 -52.31 -26.17
CA VAL A 896 58.21 -51.73 -25.08
C VAL A 896 59.70 -52.07 -25.27
N ASP A 897 60.01 -53.26 -25.77
CA ASP A 897 61.39 -53.69 -26.06
C ASP A 897 62.04 -52.84 -27.18
N ASP A 898 61.28 -52.46 -28.21
CA ASP A 898 61.76 -51.59 -29.29
C ASP A 898 62.10 -50.19 -28.75
N LEU A 899 61.25 -49.64 -27.88
CA LEU A 899 61.48 -48.33 -27.25
C LEU A 899 62.71 -48.34 -26.36
N VAL A 900 62.93 -49.41 -25.58
CA VAL A 900 64.17 -49.57 -24.76
C VAL A 900 65.40 -49.56 -25.65
N GLU A 901 65.41 -50.32 -26.75
CA GLU A 901 66.54 -50.37 -27.69
C GLU A 901 66.84 -48.99 -28.31
N TRP A 902 65.79 -48.22 -28.61
CA TRP A 902 65.94 -46.88 -29.15
C TRP A 902 66.51 -45.90 -28.13
N PHE A 903 66.01 -45.92 -26.90
CA PHE A 903 66.55 -45.09 -25.82
C PHE A 903 68.02 -45.43 -25.51
N GLU A 904 68.39 -46.70 -25.45
CA GLU A 904 69.80 -47.11 -25.28
C GLU A 904 70.68 -46.61 -26.43
N THR A 905 70.19 -46.72 -27.68
CA THR A 905 70.92 -46.29 -28.87
C THR A 905 71.11 -44.77 -28.90
N LEU A 906 70.05 -44.01 -28.60
CA LEU A 906 70.09 -42.55 -28.54
C LEU A 906 70.93 -42.03 -27.38
N TYR A 907 70.88 -42.69 -26.21
CA TYR A 907 71.72 -42.36 -25.06
C TYR A 907 73.22 -42.56 -25.37
N ASN A 908 73.58 -43.65 -26.05
CA ASN A 908 74.94 -43.88 -26.52
C ASN A 908 75.40 -42.82 -27.54
N CYS A 909 74.51 -42.37 -28.41
CA CYS A 909 74.76 -41.27 -29.35
C CYS A 909 74.95 -39.92 -28.62
N ALA A 910 74.09 -39.59 -27.66
CA ALA A 910 74.17 -38.38 -26.84
C ALA A 910 75.49 -38.31 -26.06
N GLY A 911 75.92 -39.42 -25.47
CA GLY A 911 77.24 -39.53 -24.82
C GLY A 911 78.42 -39.34 -25.78
N THR A 912 78.26 -39.70 -27.06
CA THR A 912 79.29 -39.51 -28.10
C THR A 912 79.33 -38.07 -28.62
N MET A 913 78.17 -37.40 -28.72
CA MET A 913 78.03 -36.01 -29.17
C MET A 913 78.14 -34.97 -28.05
N ASN A 914 78.34 -35.40 -26.81
CA ASN A 914 78.54 -34.56 -25.62
C ASN A 914 77.32 -33.67 -25.29
N VAL A 915 76.11 -34.20 -25.53
CA VAL A 915 74.82 -33.60 -25.13
C VAL A 915 74.65 -33.81 -23.63
N THR A 916 74.07 -32.82 -22.95
CA THR A 916 73.84 -32.91 -21.50
C THR A 916 72.55 -33.68 -21.26
N THR A 917 72.63 -34.93 -20.81
CA THR A 917 71.45 -35.74 -20.51
C THR A 917 70.67 -35.11 -19.35
N LYS A 918 69.43 -34.68 -19.64
CA LYS A 918 68.43 -34.24 -18.66
C LYS A 918 67.96 -35.43 -17.80
N SER A 919 67.52 -35.15 -16.57
CA SER A 919 66.98 -36.18 -15.67
C SER A 919 65.77 -36.91 -16.26
N SER A 920 64.95 -36.21 -17.04
CA SER A 920 63.78 -36.78 -17.73
C SER A 920 64.09 -37.98 -18.64
N TYR A 921 65.33 -38.08 -19.17
CA TYR A 921 65.75 -39.24 -19.97
C TYR A 921 66.02 -40.48 -19.10
N GLU A 922 66.61 -40.27 -17.92
CA GLU A 922 66.86 -41.35 -16.96
C GLU A 922 65.52 -41.86 -16.40
N ASP A 923 64.59 -40.94 -16.10
CA ASP A 923 63.24 -41.25 -15.61
C ASP A 923 62.43 -42.05 -16.66
N ALA A 924 62.41 -41.64 -17.92
CA ALA A 924 61.71 -42.37 -19.00
C ALA A 924 62.31 -43.76 -19.26
N TYR A 925 63.63 -43.91 -19.16
CA TYR A 925 64.31 -45.19 -19.30
C TYR A 925 64.06 -46.13 -18.10
N GLU A 926 63.99 -45.59 -16.88
CA GLU A 926 63.61 -46.32 -15.67
C GLU A 926 62.17 -46.84 -15.78
N ILE A 927 61.22 -46.05 -16.27
CA ILE A 927 59.84 -46.48 -16.51
C ILE A 927 59.79 -47.67 -17.49
N LEU A 928 60.52 -47.58 -18.61
CA LEU A 928 60.55 -48.64 -19.62
C LEU A 928 61.21 -49.95 -19.14
N THR A 929 62.17 -49.88 -18.20
CA THR A 929 62.96 -51.05 -17.76
C THR A 929 62.52 -51.63 -16.42
N GLU A 930 62.11 -50.80 -15.46
CA GLU A 930 61.70 -51.21 -14.12
C GLU A 930 60.18 -51.39 -13.99
N SER A 931 59.38 -50.66 -14.79
CA SER A 931 57.91 -50.66 -14.75
C SER A 931 57.24 -50.82 -16.13
N PRO A 932 57.59 -51.85 -16.95
CA PRO A 932 57.04 -52.00 -18.30
C PRO A 932 55.52 -52.27 -18.33
N GLU A 933 54.93 -52.68 -17.20
CA GLU A 933 53.47 -52.85 -17.06
C GLU A 933 52.71 -51.51 -17.02
N GLU A 934 53.37 -50.39 -16.72
CA GLU A 934 52.79 -49.05 -16.70
C GLU A 934 52.65 -48.45 -18.12
N VAL A 935 53.32 -49.04 -19.12
CA VAL A 935 53.32 -48.58 -20.52
C VAL A 935 52.36 -49.44 -21.35
N ASN A 936 51.05 -49.17 -21.23
CA ASN A 936 50.03 -49.87 -22.02
C ASN A 936 49.88 -49.26 -23.43
N LEU A 937 50.73 -49.70 -24.35
CA LEU A 937 50.72 -49.22 -25.75
C LEU A 937 49.43 -49.55 -26.51
N MET A 938 48.64 -50.54 -26.07
CA MET A 938 47.34 -50.84 -26.71
C MET A 938 46.25 -49.85 -26.32
N SER A 939 46.14 -49.45 -25.04
CA SER A 939 45.18 -48.40 -24.65
C SER A 939 45.61 -47.03 -25.17
N PHE A 940 46.92 -46.76 -25.17
CA PHE A 940 47.48 -45.54 -25.76
C PHE A 940 47.16 -45.43 -27.26
N ARG A 941 47.17 -46.55 -27.99
CA ARG A 941 46.76 -46.57 -29.39
C ARG A 941 45.32 -46.11 -29.59
N GLU A 942 44.40 -46.67 -28.80
CA GLU A 942 42.96 -46.35 -28.90
C GLU A 942 42.73 -44.87 -28.57
N ASP A 943 43.46 -44.32 -27.60
CA ASP A 943 43.42 -42.91 -27.23
C ASP A 943 43.95 -42.00 -28.36
N VAL A 944 45.14 -42.29 -28.90
CA VAL A 944 45.75 -41.51 -29.99
C VAL A 944 44.89 -41.54 -31.27
N GLU A 945 44.34 -42.70 -31.65
CA GLU A 945 43.39 -42.77 -32.78
C GLU A 945 42.10 -41.97 -32.51
N GLY A 946 41.68 -41.88 -31.24
CA GLY A 946 40.55 -41.08 -30.78
C GLY A 946 40.79 -39.57 -30.82
N PHE A 947 42.02 -39.11 -30.60
CA PHE A 947 42.39 -37.70 -30.68
C PHE A 947 42.72 -37.25 -32.12
N ARG A 948 43.10 -38.18 -33.01
CA ARG A 948 43.30 -37.88 -34.44
C ARG A 948 42.03 -37.51 -35.20
N ASN A 949 40.89 -38.05 -34.77
CA ASN A 949 39.60 -37.86 -35.46
C ASN A 949 38.70 -36.89 -34.65
N MET A 950 38.95 -35.59 -34.78
CA MET A 950 38.13 -34.54 -34.13
C MET A 950 37.21 -33.76 -35.06
N ASP A 951 37.32 -33.94 -36.39
CA ASP A 951 36.62 -33.12 -37.39
C ASP A 951 35.07 -33.15 -37.28
N ASP A 952 34.51 -34.19 -36.67
CA ASP A 952 33.06 -34.36 -36.45
C ASP A 952 32.62 -34.05 -34.99
N ALA A 953 33.49 -33.49 -34.15
CA ALA A 953 33.20 -33.27 -32.74
C ALA A 953 32.29 -32.03 -32.53
N THR A 954 31.06 -32.27 -32.04
CA THR A 954 30.20 -31.23 -31.46
C THR A 954 30.78 -30.71 -30.13
N GLY A 955 30.34 -29.54 -29.66
CA GLY A 955 30.87 -28.93 -28.42
C GLY A 955 30.92 -29.84 -27.19
N THR A 956 29.85 -30.60 -26.92
CA THR A 956 29.83 -31.60 -25.82
C THR A 956 30.81 -32.75 -26.03
N THR A 957 31.00 -33.15 -27.28
CA THR A 957 31.95 -34.19 -27.67
C THR A 957 33.38 -33.67 -27.53
N LEU A 958 33.64 -32.41 -27.90
CA LEU A 958 34.94 -31.76 -27.74
C LEU A 958 35.33 -31.67 -26.26
N ILE A 959 34.42 -31.21 -25.38
CA ILE A 959 34.66 -31.23 -23.92
C ILE A 959 34.97 -32.63 -23.42
N ALA A 960 34.22 -33.64 -23.90
CA ALA A 960 34.51 -35.02 -23.56
C ALA A 960 35.92 -35.45 -24.01
N ARG A 961 36.36 -35.02 -25.20
CA ARG A 961 37.72 -35.28 -25.70
C ARG A 961 38.80 -34.57 -24.88
N LEU A 962 38.57 -33.35 -24.41
CA LEU A 962 39.49 -32.64 -23.50
C LEU A 962 39.72 -33.41 -22.21
N HIS A 963 38.63 -33.93 -21.62
CA HIS A 963 38.71 -34.79 -20.44
C HIS A 963 39.37 -36.14 -20.71
N ASP A 964 39.07 -36.78 -21.85
CA ASP A 964 39.73 -38.02 -22.27
C ASP A 964 41.25 -37.80 -22.46
N PHE A 965 41.66 -36.66 -23.04
CA PHE A 965 43.06 -36.29 -23.27
C PHE A 965 43.82 -36.05 -21.96
N ALA A 966 43.29 -35.21 -21.07
CA ALA A 966 43.90 -34.96 -19.76
C ALA A 966 44.02 -36.26 -18.93
N ARG A 967 43.00 -37.13 -19.00
CA ARG A 967 43.04 -38.45 -18.36
C ARG A 967 44.12 -39.34 -18.96
N SER A 968 44.22 -39.41 -20.29
CA SER A 968 45.23 -40.21 -20.97
C SER A 968 46.65 -39.75 -20.60
N ARG A 969 46.92 -38.43 -20.57
CA ARG A 969 48.21 -37.89 -20.11
C ARG A 969 48.52 -38.20 -18.66
N HIS A 970 47.51 -38.24 -17.80
CA HIS A 970 47.71 -38.54 -16.38
C HIS A 970 47.93 -40.04 -16.11
N GLU A 971 47.20 -40.92 -16.81
CA GLU A 971 47.20 -42.36 -16.57
C GLU A 971 48.27 -43.11 -17.36
N GLN A 972 48.76 -42.58 -18.48
CA GLN A 972 49.64 -43.30 -19.40
C GLN A 972 51.02 -42.65 -19.53
N SER A 973 52.04 -43.32 -18.98
CA SER A 973 53.45 -42.89 -19.08
C SER A 973 54.00 -42.88 -20.50
N ALA A 974 53.29 -43.47 -21.47
CA ALA A 974 53.66 -43.47 -22.88
C ALA A 974 53.77 -42.06 -23.48
N TRP A 975 52.96 -41.10 -23.02
CA TRP A 975 53.05 -39.70 -23.43
C TRP A 975 54.43 -39.11 -23.12
N GLU A 976 54.87 -39.23 -21.86
CA GLU A 976 56.19 -38.74 -21.41
C GLU A 976 57.33 -39.43 -22.16
N ILE A 977 57.22 -40.73 -22.43
CA ILE A 977 58.25 -41.49 -23.17
C ILE A 977 58.42 -40.94 -24.60
N TYR A 978 57.32 -40.71 -25.33
CA TYR A 978 57.41 -40.19 -26.70
C TYR A 978 57.80 -38.70 -26.76
N GLU A 979 57.34 -37.87 -25.82
CA GLU A 979 57.77 -36.47 -25.69
C GLU A 979 59.28 -36.37 -25.40
N VAL A 980 59.78 -37.21 -24.50
CA VAL A 980 61.20 -37.28 -24.15
C VAL A 980 62.01 -37.84 -25.33
N LEU A 981 61.49 -38.82 -26.07
CA LEU A 981 62.13 -39.35 -27.27
C LEU A 981 62.31 -38.24 -28.33
N ASP A 982 61.26 -37.47 -28.61
CA ASP A 982 61.29 -36.35 -29.55
C ASP A 982 62.30 -35.27 -29.12
N SER A 983 62.25 -34.85 -27.85
CA SER A 983 63.20 -33.87 -27.31
C SER A 983 64.66 -34.34 -27.38
N LEU A 984 64.94 -35.63 -27.18
CA LEU A 984 66.29 -36.18 -27.30
C LEU A 984 66.79 -36.10 -28.74
N ILE A 985 65.91 -36.42 -29.68
CA ILE A 985 66.23 -36.42 -31.11
C ILE A 985 66.47 -34.99 -31.59
N ASP A 986 65.64 -34.02 -31.20
CA ASP A 986 65.84 -32.61 -31.51
C ASP A 986 67.16 -32.07 -30.94
N GLU A 987 67.50 -32.38 -29.69
CA GLU A 987 68.77 -31.98 -29.08
C GLU A 987 69.99 -32.58 -29.78
N LEU A 988 69.87 -33.82 -30.27
CA LEU A 988 70.91 -34.47 -31.07
C LEU A 988 71.03 -33.83 -32.47
N GLN A 989 69.91 -33.46 -33.10
CA GLN A 989 69.89 -32.80 -34.40
C GLN A 989 70.50 -31.38 -34.35
N ASP A 990 70.22 -30.62 -33.29
CA ASP A 990 70.79 -29.28 -33.07
C ASP A 990 72.32 -29.28 -32.99
N GLN A 991 72.93 -30.38 -32.50
CA GLN A 991 74.39 -30.56 -32.46
C GLN A 991 74.97 -31.07 -33.80
N ASP A 992 74.20 -31.84 -34.57
CA ASP A 992 74.62 -32.40 -35.87
C ASP A 992 74.58 -31.37 -37.02
N HIS A 993 74.08 -30.15 -36.77
CA HIS A 993 74.25 -28.99 -37.66
C HIS A 993 75.73 -28.60 -37.88
N SER A 994 76.67 -29.25 -37.18
CA SER A 994 78.11 -29.16 -37.47
C SER A 994 78.65 -30.20 -38.47
N THR A 995 77.90 -31.28 -38.79
CA THR A 995 78.35 -32.38 -39.67
C THR A 995 77.38 -32.85 -40.77
N GLY A 996 76.21 -32.22 -40.94
CA GLY A 996 75.50 -32.17 -42.23
C GLY A 996 75.04 -33.50 -42.83
N VAL A 997 74.57 -34.44 -42.00
CA VAL A 997 73.81 -35.62 -42.46
C VAL A 997 72.58 -35.77 -41.56
N ASP A 998 71.41 -35.85 -42.18
CA ASP A 998 70.08 -35.84 -41.55
C ASP A 998 69.88 -37.05 -40.62
N LEU A 999 69.88 -36.80 -39.30
CA LEU A 999 69.82 -37.82 -38.26
C LEU A 999 68.39 -38.41 -38.13
N GLU A 1000 67.37 -37.61 -38.44
CA GLU A 1000 65.96 -38.02 -38.62
C GLU A 1000 65.84 -39.16 -39.64
N HIS A 1001 66.52 -39.00 -40.78
CA HIS A 1001 66.51 -39.97 -41.87
C HIS A 1001 67.26 -41.27 -41.54
N ARG A 1002 68.19 -41.25 -40.57
CA ARG A 1002 68.90 -42.46 -40.09
C ARG A 1002 68.08 -43.23 -39.06
N ILE A 1003 67.33 -42.55 -38.19
CA ILE A 1003 66.45 -43.19 -37.21
C ILE A 1003 65.26 -43.86 -37.90
N GLN A 1004 64.60 -43.18 -38.85
CA GLN A 1004 63.57 -43.81 -39.70
C GLN A 1004 64.10 -45.00 -40.50
N GLN A 1005 65.38 -44.99 -40.90
CA GLN A 1005 66.00 -46.13 -41.58
C GLN A 1005 66.35 -47.30 -40.65
N ILE A 1006 66.55 -47.11 -39.34
CA ILE A 1006 66.95 -48.20 -38.42
C ILE A 1006 65.86 -49.29 -38.35
N ASN A 1007 64.57 -48.92 -38.40
CA ASN A 1007 63.48 -49.91 -38.45
C ASN A 1007 63.42 -50.69 -39.77
N GLU A 1008 63.76 -50.07 -40.91
CA GLU A 1008 63.86 -50.78 -42.19
C GLU A 1008 65.19 -51.55 -42.35
N TYR A 1009 66.26 -51.12 -41.67
CA TYR A 1009 67.60 -51.69 -41.81
C TYR A 1009 67.73 -53.04 -41.12
N THR A 1010 67.04 -53.25 -39.98
CA THR A 1010 67.08 -54.54 -39.27
C THR A 1010 66.41 -55.64 -40.09
N GLU A 1011 65.25 -55.36 -40.72
CA GLU A 1011 64.60 -56.29 -41.66
C GLU A 1011 65.42 -56.53 -42.94
N TYR A 1012 66.08 -55.48 -43.47
CA TYR A 1012 66.92 -55.58 -44.66
C TYR A 1012 68.24 -56.33 -44.39
N GLU A 1013 68.89 -56.13 -43.25
CA GLU A 1013 70.09 -56.88 -42.85
C GLU A 1013 69.76 -58.34 -42.54
N GLN A 1014 68.64 -58.66 -41.90
CA GLN A 1014 68.21 -60.04 -41.66
C GLN A 1014 67.95 -60.78 -42.97
N LYS A 1015 67.21 -60.16 -43.91
CA LYS A 1015 66.98 -60.71 -45.26
C LYS A 1015 68.27 -60.79 -46.09
N ARG A 1016 69.20 -59.85 -45.93
CA ARG A 1016 70.52 -59.88 -46.58
C ARG A 1016 71.41 -60.99 -46.02
N GLN A 1017 71.36 -61.23 -44.70
CA GLN A 1017 72.16 -62.27 -44.06
C GLN A 1017 71.61 -63.67 -44.36
N GLU A 1018 70.27 -63.84 -44.42
CA GLU A 1018 69.64 -65.07 -44.93
C GLU A 1018 70.03 -65.35 -46.39
N VAL A 1019 70.11 -64.32 -47.25
CA VAL A 1019 70.54 -64.49 -48.65
C VAL A 1019 72.03 -64.80 -48.76
N ILE A 1020 72.88 -64.25 -47.88
CA ILE A 1020 74.31 -64.54 -47.83
C ILE A 1020 74.57 -65.97 -47.32
N GLU A 1021 73.87 -66.44 -46.28
CA GLU A 1021 73.97 -67.82 -45.80
C GLU A 1021 73.49 -68.84 -46.85
N VAL A 1022 72.42 -68.53 -47.60
CA VAL A 1022 71.95 -69.37 -48.71
C VAL A 1022 72.89 -69.36 -49.92
N THR A 1023 73.73 -68.33 -50.07
CA THR A 1023 74.69 -68.23 -51.18
C THR A 1023 76.11 -68.70 -50.84
N GLU A 1024 76.47 -68.87 -49.56
CA GLU A 1024 77.73 -69.52 -49.15
C GLU A 1024 77.64 -71.06 -49.06
N ASP A 1025 76.44 -71.63 -48.99
CA ASP A 1025 76.18 -73.09 -49.04
C ASP A 1025 75.78 -73.62 -50.45
N LEU A 1026 75.90 -72.79 -51.50
CA LEU A 1026 75.79 -73.13 -52.93
C LEU A 1026 77.15 -73.02 -53.63
#